data_AF-A0A2V8TWS6-F1
#
_entry.id   AF-A0A2V8TWS6-F1
#
_cell.length_a   1.000
_cell.length_b   1.000
_cell.length_c   1.000
_cell.angle_alpha   90.00
_cell.angle_beta   90.00
_cell.angle_gamma   90.00
#
_symmetry.space_group_name_H-M   'P 1'
#
loop_
_entity.id
_entity.type
_entity.pdbx_description
1 polymer ?
#
loop_
_entity_poly.entity_id
_entity_poly.type
_entity_poly.pdbx_seq_one_letter_code
_entity_poly.pdbx_strand_id
1 'polypeptide(L)'
;MPRARRTCRPRGPFLARSSLQLRSWTRPSSISAPGRWTRAPTSPRRPMVKSFSPPHSAPNSRAIPRPRAADGKVTLDGVKVGTIAVYGPGRTLEFSASFSGSPLNSSGFGTMLTAAPWAVFRTPLTVVNLMDSTNNGTTQNSNVPGSLFNAFHRYRIDWKSDVVAYYVDGTLVSTHTNPPTADMRPIFSDFLPGGGKEVFDWFRMSPYAVSGTFVSHVFDAASSARWIDLQTTSEVPDGTSIVLETRSGDTAAPDETWSPWTGLSGNAIISPSARYLQYRANLSSTDPSLTPALQSATITYLAPCVPETCNGIDDDCDGNVDNGASLCDDRNPCTADSCVDGQCVFRPTAGVACDDDNPCTTGDACNTDGRCAGIPTVCNDDNACTADACENGVCVFKPVAGITCDDGNACTDHDACNTDGRCVGTGLTCDDHNPCTADACRDGQCIFTPTPGAACDDGDACTSDDRCVESPPEGVSCQGTPTNCDDNNSCTVDRCEPQGCVVPDNGEGTADLPPQGCGYVSQSPLMILDGLPAGSAIELAAKHGGFTCPTASTLCSFVPPIPGVDCDQPGGTLGGEQECAGATLGLNLTGTGSLAGFSRAISMSVDSETQDGPRTLGDPVQSFPTLLFRLSGQITGDPDFDLLRITAGTDFGLPSPGQTTLTQAAGGQWAVDSFFDITYRIDYIGAPGGTLTGMSGSTTGTVRFSTGGRQCVHTPVDCDDGNACTTDRCNPDTGKCEHLPVVCDDGNECTRDFCDPDSGTCKSEPTSDATCDDGNACTSGDVCNADGRCAGTPVLCDDQNPCTEDACLDGECRFIPISGTTCDDGNACTQADTLFQPGQARRLKLRRR
;
A
#
# COMPACT_ATOMS: atom_id res chain seq x y z
N MET A 1 56.48 -36.45 -12.88
CA MET A 1 55.37 -36.33 -13.87
C MET A 1 54.68 -37.69 -13.98
N PRO A 2 53.36 -37.76 -14.19
CA PRO A 2 52.26 -36.88 -13.75
C PRO A 2 51.15 -37.72 -13.04
N ARG A 3 50.03 -37.26 -12.45
CA ARG A 3 49.16 -36.07 -12.60
C ARG A 3 48.23 -36.02 -11.35
N ALA A 4 48.23 -34.90 -10.62
CA ALA A 4 47.11 -33.98 -10.38
C ALA A 4 46.00 -34.39 -9.38
N ARG A 5 45.97 -33.72 -8.21
CA ARG A 5 44.75 -33.22 -7.56
C ARG A 5 44.99 -31.80 -7.04
N ARG A 6 43.99 -30.95 -7.25
CA ARG A 6 43.98 -29.48 -7.17
C ARG A 6 43.83 -29.01 -5.72
N THR A 7 44.59 -28.00 -5.33
CA THR A 7 44.43 -27.24 -4.09
C THR A 7 43.52 -26.02 -4.32
N CYS A 8 42.64 -25.76 -3.34
CA CYS A 8 41.78 -24.59 -3.27
C CYS A 8 42.58 -23.33 -2.92
N ARG A 9 42.21 -22.19 -3.51
CA ARG A 9 42.58 -20.83 -3.06
C ARG A 9 41.43 -20.25 -2.23
N PRO A 10 41.67 -19.54 -1.12
CA PRO A 10 40.64 -18.74 -0.46
C PRO A 10 40.31 -17.48 -1.29
N ARG A 11 39.03 -17.10 -1.28
CA ARG A 11 38.51 -15.84 -1.81
C ARG A 11 38.79 -14.72 -0.79
N GLY A 12 39.21 -13.54 -1.25
CA GLY A 12 39.40 -12.34 -0.43
C GLY A 12 38.08 -11.68 -0.01
N PRO A 13 38.13 -10.69 0.91
CA PRO A 13 36.97 -10.08 1.54
C PRO A 13 36.16 -9.18 0.58
N PHE A 14 34.87 -9.03 0.90
CA PHE A 14 33.88 -8.28 0.13
C PHE A 14 34.13 -6.76 0.22
N LEU A 15 34.49 -6.15 -0.91
CA LEU A 15 34.46 -4.69 -1.11
C LEU A 15 33.05 -4.26 -1.51
N ALA A 16 32.37 -3.46 -0.70
CA ALA A 16 31.11 -2.82 -1.09
C ALA A 16 31.41 -1.67 -2.07
N ARG A 17 31.16 -1.89 -3.36
CA ARG A 17 31.11 -0.83 -4.37
C ARG A 17 29.65 -0.50 -4.67
N SER A 18 29.18 0.68 -4.29
CA SER A 18 27.91 1.20 -4.80
C SER A 18 28.10 1.72 -6.22
N SER A 19 27.70 0.93 -7.22
CA SER A 19 27.38 1.41 -8.57
C SER A 19 25.87 1.27 -8.78
N LEU A 20 25.15 2.38 -8.85
CA LEU A 20 23.72 2.38 -9.18
C LEU A 20 23.55 2.02 -10.68
N GLN A 21 23.13 0.79 -10.98
CA GLN A 21 22.51 0.44 -12.27
C GLN A 21 21.11 -0.12 -12.00
N LEU A 22 20.08 0.66 -12.35
CA LEU A 22 18.71 0.17 -12.50
C LEU A 22 18.62 -0.64 -13.80
N ARG A 23 18.26 -1.93 -13.70
CA ARG A 23 17.84 -2.75 -14.83
C ARG A 23 16.48 -3.39 -14.52
N SER A 24 15.48 -3.01 -15.30
CA SER A 24 14.23 -3.73 -15.51
C SER A 24 14.48 -4.98 -16.36
N TRP A 25 13.82 -6.10 -16.02
CA TRP A 25 13.79 -7.32 -16.81
C TRP A 25 12.48 -7.44 -17.60
N THR A 26 12.58 -7.74 -18.89
CA THR A 26 11.60 -8.49 -19.68
C THR A 26 12.35 -9.54 -20.50
N ARG A 27 11.77 -10.73 -20.69
CA ARG A 27 12.25 -11.89 -21.49
C ARG A 27 11.02 -12.73 -21.95
N PRO A 28 11.11 -13.71 -22.88
CA PRO A 28 12.25 -14.15 -23.73
C PRO A 28 11.90 -14.50 -25.20
N SER A 29 12.93 -14.74 -26.06
CA SER A 29 12.88 -15.79 -27.11
C SER A 29 14.28 -16.31 -27.53
N SER A 30 14.50 -17.61 -27.29
CA SER A 30 15.30 -18.67 -27.95
C SER A 30 16.72 -18.50 -28.59
N ILE A 31 17.64 -19.40 -28.16
CA ILE A 31 18.63 -20.24 -28.92
C ILE A 31 19.74 -19.49 -29.68
N SER A 32 21.07 -19.69 -29.58
CA SER A 32 22.00 -20.83 -29.35
C SER A 32 23.44 -20.27 -29.14
N ALA A 33 24.38 -21.07 -28.58
CA ALA A 33 25.82 -20.75 -28.46
C ALA A 33 26.65 -21.38 -29.63
N PRO A 34 28.00 -21.28 -29.74
CA PRO A 34 29.01 -20.38 -29.13
C PRO A 34 29.99 -19.73 -30.15
N GLY A 35 30.76 -18.70 -29.77
CA GLY A 35 31.84 -18.17 -30.60
C GLY A 35 32.77 -17.18 -29.89
N ARG A 36 34.04 -17.55 -29.75
CA ARG A 36 35.12 -16.85 -29.03
C ARG A 36 35.85 -15.87 -29.97
N TRP A 37 35.93 -14.57 -29.67
CA TRP A 37 36.98 -13.68 -30.21
C TRP A 37 37.37 -12.56 -29.24
N THR A 38 38.67 -12.30 -29.28
CA THR A 38 39.55 -11.37 -28.54
C THR A 38 39.12 -9.90 -28.58
N ARG A 39 39.29 -9.18 -27.46
CA ARG A 39 39.08 -7.73 -27.37
C ARG A 39 40.30 -7.00 -26.80
N ALA A 40 40.80 -6.01 -27.54
CA ALA A 40 41.60 -4.89 -27.11
C ALA A 40 41.25 -3.67 -28.02
N PRO A 41 41.47 -2.42 -27.59
CA PRO A 41 40.77 -1.71 -26.52
C PRO A 41 39.90 -0.55 -27.07
N THR A 42 38.87 -0.17 -26.32
CA THR A 42 37.92 0.91 -26.64
C THR A 42 38.28 2.25 -25.98
N SER A 43 38.32 3.31 -26.80
CA SER A 43 37.91 4.73 -26.61
C SER A 43 38.15 5.47 -25.26
N PRO A 44 38.67 6.73 -25.26
CA PRO A 44 38.85 7.53 -24.05
C PRO A 44 37.51 8.09 -23.52
N ARG A 45 37.30 7.98 -22.20
CA ARG A 45 36.11 8.40 -21.45
C ARG A 45 36.17 9.91 -21.08
N ARG A 46 34.99 10.53 -20.91
CA ARG A 46 34.68 11.97 -21.01
C ARG A 46 34.39 12.67 -19.65
N PRO A 47 34.41 14.03 -19.57
CA PRO A 47 34.19 14.82 -18.34
C PRO A 47 32.74 14.95 -17.84
N MET A 48 32.57 15.23 -16.54
CA MET A 48 31.30 15.40 -15.80
C MET A 48 30.73 16.81 -15.90
N VAL A 49 29.39 16.87 -15.83
CA VAL A 49 28.54 18.04 -15.91
C VAL A 49 28.33 18.64 -14.51
N LYS A 50 28.28 19.97 -14.43
CA LYS A 50 27.91 20.74 -13.23
C LYS A 50 26.52 20.29 -12.72
N SER A 51 26.42 19.84 -11.47
CA SER A 51 25.18 19.37 -10.86
C SER A 51 24.08 20.44 -10.88
N PHE A 52 22.88 20.09 -11.35
CA PHE A 52 21.67 20.86 -11.12
C PHE A 52 21.01 20.40 -9.82
N SER A 53 20.87 21.28 -8.84
CA SER A 53 20.12 21.00 -7.61
C SER A 53 18.61 21.21 -7.86
N PRO A 54 17.73 20.27 -7.48
CA PRO A 54 16.29 20.51 -7.49
C PRO A 54 15.90 21.40 -6.29
N PRO A 55 15.02 22.42 -6.47
CA PRO A 55 14.46 23.15 -5.33
C PRO A 55 13.49 22.25 -4.55
N HIS A 56 13.55 22.39 -3.22
CA HIS A 56 12.71 21.75 -2.22
C HIS A 56 11.20 21.97 -2.46
N SER A 57 10.41 21.01 -2.02
CA SER A 57 8.97 20.88 -2.16
C SER A 57 8.15 22.03 -1.55
N ALA A 58 7.05 22.38 -2.22
CA ALA A 58 5.83 22.91 -1.61
C ALA A 58 4.63 22.14 -2.22
N PRO A 59 3.58 21.81 -1.43
CA PRO A 59 2.47 20.98 -1.87
C PRO A 59 1.44 21.80 -2.68
N ASN A 60 0.75 21.13 -3.60
CA ASN A 60 -0.35 21.61 -4.46
C ASN A 60 -0.01 22.58 -5.60
N SER A 61 0.23 22.03 -6.79
CA SER A 61 -0.38 22.45 -8.07
C SER A 61 0.15 21.58 -9.23
N ARG A 62 -0.68 21.40 -10.27
CA ARG A 62 -0.44 20.72 -11.56
C ARG A 62 1.05 20.44 -11.88
N ALA A 63 1.37 19.19 -12.21
CA ALA A 63 2.71 18.73 -12.57
C ALA A 63 3.38 19.65 -13.62
N ILE A 64 4.26 20.53 -13.15
CA ILE A 64 5.18 21.29 -14.01
C ILE A 64 6.18 20.29 -14.57
N PRO A 65 6.36 20.16 -15.90
CA PRO A 65 7.40 19.32 -16.48
C PRO A 65 8.76 19.68 -15.87
N ARG A 66 9.52 18.70 -15.41
CA ARG A 66 10.87 18.90 -14.85
C ARG A 66 11.91 18.27 -15.78
N PRO A 67 13.07 18.92 -16.00
CA PRO A 67 14.16 18.29 -16.75
C PRO A 67 14.58 16.99 -16.05
N ARG A 68 14.76 15.92 -16.83
CA ARG A 68 15.22 14.64 -16.31
C ARG A 68 16.73 14.53 -16.50
N ALA A 69 17.46 14.41 -15.40
CA ALA A 69 18.89 14.10 -15.42
C ALA A 69 19.09 12.59 -15.19
N ALA A 70 19.70 11.90 -16.15
CA ALA A 70 20.04 10.49 -16.07
C ALA A 70 21.32 10.21 -16.86
N ASP A 71 22.17 9.31 -16.37
CA ASP A 71 23.43 8.90 -17.02
C ASP A 71 24.36 10.06 -17.43
N GLY A 72 24.37 11.16 -16.65
CA GLY A 72 25.17 12.36 -16.92
C GLY A 72 24.61 13.29 -17.99
N LYS A 73 23.42 13.01 -18.52
CA LYS A 73 22.75 13.81 -19.56
C LYS A 73 21.46 14.43 -19.04
N VAL A 74 21.05 15.52 -19.68
CA VAL A 74 19.79 16.21 -19.38
C VAL A 74 18.86 16.09 -20.58
N THR A 75 17.70 15.48 -20.35
CA THR A 75 16.60 15.41 -21.33
C THR A 75 15.63 16.54 -21.08
N LEU A 76 15.34 17.29 -22.13
CA LEU A 76 14.42 18.41 -22.17
C LEU A 76 13.17 18.00 -22.96
N ASP A 77 12.01 18.23 -22.36
CA ASP A 77 10.68 17.92 -22.90
C ASP A 77 9.70 18.96 -22.34
N GLY A 78 9.34 19.98 -23.14
CA GLY A 78 8.54 21.12 -22.67
C GLY A 78 9.18 21.92 -21.53
N VAL A 79 10.51 21.89 -21.40
CA VAL A 79 11.26 22.55 -20.32
C VAL A 79 12.46 23.33 -20.86
N LYS A 80 12.92 24.26 -20.02
CA LYS A 80 14.08 25.10 -20.26
C LYS A 80 15.03 25.01 -19.09
N VAL A 81 16.32 24.89 -19.38
CA VAL A 81 17.39 24.97 -18.39
C VAL A 81 18.45 25.95 -18.85
N GLY A 82 19.09 26.62 -17.90
CA GLY A 82 20.14 27.57 -18.20
C GLY A 82 20.82 28.04 -16.93
N THR A 83 21.93 28.75 -17.11
CA THR A 83 22.59 29.40 -15.98
C THR A 83 21.79 30.61 -15.49
N ILE A 84 22.03 31.05 -14.26
CA ILE A 84 21.38 32.26 -13.69
C ILE A 84 22.13 33.52 -14.15
N ALA A 85 23.46 33.48 -14.15
CA ALA A 85 24.30 34.59 -14.55
C ALA A 85 24.16 34.89 -16.05
N VAL A 86 24.15 36.18 -16.38
CA VAL A 86 24.16 36.70 -17.75
C VAL A 86 25.51 37.35 -18.04
N TYR A 87 25.88 37.39 -19.32
CA TYR A 87 27.19 37.83 -19.79
C TYR A 87 27.02 38.67 -21.06
N GLY A 88 27.82 39.72 -21.21
CA GLY A 88 27.91 40.47 -22.45
C GLY A 88 28.71 39.75 -23.55
N PRO A 89 28.80 40.35 -24.75
CA PRO A 89 29.55 39.80 -25.89
C PRO A 89 31.03 39.60 -25.59
N GLY A 90 31.69 38.75 -26.39
CA GLY A 90 33.07 38.28 -26.16
C GLY A 90 33.11 36.88 -25.53
N ARG A 91 32.07 36.07 -25.75
CA ARG A 91 31.91 34.73 -25.17
C ARG A 91 31.90 33.68 -26.26
N THR A 92 32.50 32.53 -25.98
CA THR A 92 32.36 31.33 -26.81
C THR A 92 31.66 30.27 -25.99
N LEU A 93 30.49 29.82 -26.45
CA LEU A 93 29.76 28.71 -25.87
C LEU A 93 29.98 27.47 -26.72
N GLU A 94 30.38 26.37 -26.10
CA GLU A 94 30.40 25.06 -26.73
C GLU A 94 29.56 24.08 -25.93
N PHE A 95 28.86 23.19 -26.63
CA PHE A 95 28.04 22.17 -25.99
C PHE A 95 27.91 20.93 -26.86
N SER A 96 27.57 19.80 -26.23
CA SER A 96 27.18 18.59 -26.94
C SER A 96 25.71 18.30 -26.72
N ALA A 97 24.97 18.18 -27.82
CA ALA A 97 23.53 17.94 -27.79
C ALA A 97 23.11 17.03 -28.95
N SER A 98 21.93 16.44 -28.80
CA SER A 98 21.19 15.71 -29.81
C SER A 98 19.82 16.36 -29.95
N PHE A 99 19.58 16.98 -31.10
CA PHE A 99 18.28 17.53 -31.47
C PHE A 99 17.40 16.42 -32.06
N SER A 100 16.14 16.35 -31.69
CA SER A 100 15.22 15.31 -32.23
C SER A 100 14.71 15.63 -33.63
N GLY A 101 14.77 16.91 -34.02
CA GLY A 101 14.08 17.44 -35.20
C GLY A 101 12.67 17.95 -34.90
N SER A 102 12.20 17.84 -33.65
CA SER A 102 10.91 18.42 -33.26
C SER A 102 10.98 19.95 -33.29
N PRO A 103 9.87 20.64 -33.60
CA PRO A 103 9.85 22.09 -33.68
C PRO A 103 10.20 22.74 -32.33
N LEU A 104 10.84 23.91 -32.39
CA LEU A 104 11.11 24.77 -31.23
C LEU A 104 12.07 24.18 -30.17
N ASN A 105 12.97 23.28 -30.55
CA ASN A 105 14.19 23.04 -29.79
C ASN A 105 15.14 24.23 -29.99
N SER A 106 15.83 24.68 -28.95
CA SER A 106 16.68 25.87 -29.00
C SER A 106 17.77 25.83 -27.93
N SER A 107 19.02 25.88 -28.38
CA SER A 107 20.19 25.79 -27.50
C SER A 107 21.31 26.73 -27.93
N GLY A 108 21.80 27.52 -26.97
CA GLY A 108 22.84 28.53 -27.19
C GLY A 108 22.78 29.65 -26.16
N PHE A 109 22.89 30.90 -26.61
CA PHE A 109 22.74 32.09 -25.79
C PHE A 109 21.34 32.69 -25.90
N GLY A 110 20.77 33.11 -24.77
CA GLY A 110 19.55 33.91 -24.76
C GLY A 110 19.13 34.36 -23.38
N THR A 111 18.01 35.08 -23.30
CA THR A 111 17.38 35.45 -22.03
C THR A 111 16.15 34.59 -21.76
N MET A 112 15.19 34.53 -22.69
CA MET A 112 13.99 33.70 -22.54
C MET A 112 13.71 32.84 -23.78
N LEU A 113 14.42 33.06 -24.89
CA LEU A 113 14.22 32.41 -26.20
C LEU A 113 12.84 32.61 -26.86
N THR A 114 11.91 33.28 -26.17
CA THR A 114 10.60 33.70 -26.69
C THR A 114 10.61 35.13 -27.24
N ALA A 115 11.63 35.93 -26.90
CA ALA A 115 11.83 37.29 -27.37
C ALA A 115 13.33 37.57 -27.52
N ALA A 116 13.68 38.54 -28.37
CA ALA A 116 15.07 38.98 -28.53
C ALA A 116 15.65 39.41 -27.16
N PRO A 117 16.95 39.20 -26.89
CA PRO A 117 17.96 38.68 -27.81
C PRO A 117 18.23 37.16 -27.68
N TRP A 118 18.76 36.58 -28.75
CA TRP A 118 19.33 35.22 -28.73
C TRP A 118 20.41 35.01 -29.81
N ALA A 119 21.26 34.02 -29.58
CA ALA A 119 22.17 33.43 -30.57
C ALA A 119 22.20 31.90 -30.32
N VAL A 120 21.46 31.13 -31.12
CA VAL A 120 21.17 29.72 -30.83
C VAL A 120 21.21 28.84 -32.07
N PHE A 121 21.45 27.56 -31.87
CA PHE A 121 20.98 26.51 -32.77
C PHE A 121 19.53 26.20 -32.42
N ARG A 122 18.65 26.12 -33.42
CA ARG A 122 17.22 25.89 -33.21
C ARG A 122 16.56 25.14 -34.35
N THR A 123 15.46 24.46 -34.05
CA THR A 123 14.54 23.92 -35.05
C THR A 123 13.39 24.91 -35.30
N PRO A 124 13.11 25.26 -36.56
CA PRO A 124 12.01 26.17 -36.90
C PRO A 124 10.65 25.47 -36.80
N LEU A 125 9.56 26.24 -36.88
CA LEU A 125 8.19 25.72 -36.81
C LEU A 125 7.81 24.81 -37.99
N THR A 126 8.37 25.06 -39.18
CA THR A 126 7.91 24.44 -40.45
C THR A 126 9.04 24.00 -41.38
N VAL A 127 10.26 23.77 -40.88
CA VAL A 127 11.39 23.32 -41.72
C VAL A 127 12.10 22.13 -41.08
N VAL A 128 12.46 21.15 -41.92
CA VAL A 128 13.04 19.83 -41.58
C VAL A 128 14.53 19.86 -41.23
N ASN A 129 15.20 21.02 -41.16
CA ASN A 129 16.65 21.14 -40.93
C ASN A 129 16.97 22.00 -39.69
N LEU A 130 18.12 21.73 -39.06
CA LEU A 130 18.63 22.54 -37.95
C LEU A 130 19.07 23.91 -38.50
N MET A 131 18.71 24.98 -37.80
CA MET A 131 19.09 26.35 -38.17
C MET A 131 19.95 26.97 -37.08
N ASP A 132 20.85 27.85 -37.48
CA ASP A 132 21.45 28.82 -36.57
C ASP A 132 20.69 30.16 -36.69
N SER A 133 20.49 30.83 -35.55
CA SER A 133 19.60 31.99 -35.44
C SER A 133 20.18 33.02 -34.49
N THR A 134 20.38 34.23 -34.98
CA THR A 134 20.79 35.40 -34.19
C THR A 134 19.71 36.47 -34.23
N ASN A 135 19.28 36.96 -33.06
CA ASN A 135 18.29 38.03 -32.97
C ASN A 135 18.75 39.14 -32.01
N ASN A 136 18.86 40.36 -32.54
CA ASN A 136 19.12 41.59 -31.78
C ASN A 136 18.08 42.68 -32.11
N GLY A 137 16.80 42.31 -32.10
CA GLY A 137 15.68 43.15 -32.59
C GLY A 137 15.36 42.91 -34.06
N THR A 138 16.35 42.46 -34.86
CA THR A 138 16.17 41.85 -36.17
C THR A 138 16.74 40.44 -36.17
N THR A 139 16.05 39.50 -36.83
CA THR A 139 16.46 38.09 -36.87
C THR A 139 17.24 37.78 -38.14
N GLN A 140 18.41 37.15 -38.00
CA GLN A 140 19.17 36.53 -39.08
C GLN A 140 19.21 35.03 -38.84
N ASN A 141 18.82 34.23 -39.84
CA ASN A 141 18.81 32.77 -39.78
C ASN A 141 19.60 32.19 -40.95
N SER A 142 20.34 31.11 -40.71
CA SER A 142 20.98 30.30 -41.74
C SER A 142 20.64 28.82 -41.55
N ASN A 143 20.62 28.06 -42.64
CA ASN A 143 20.48 26.61 -42.56
C ASN A 143 21.82 25.98 -42.22
N VAL A 144 21.84 25.08 -41.23
CA VAL A 144 23.04 24.33 -40.88
C VAL A 144 23.15 23.10 -41.80
N PRO A 145 24.25 22.94 -42.56
CA PRO A 145 24.41 21.80 -43.46
C PRO A 145 24.59 20.47 -42.71
N GLY A 146 24.01 19.38 -43.24
CA GLY A 146 24.24 18.00 -42.78
C GLY A 146 23.04 17.34 -42.08
N SER A 147 23.17 16.04 -41.79
CA SER A 147 22.18 15.26 -41.03
C SER A 147 22.56 15.26 -39.55
N LEU A 148 21.97 16.18 -38.78
CA LEU A 148 22.38 16.49 -37.40
C LEU A 148 21.36 16.10 -36.32
N PHE A 149 20.29 15.42 -36.71
CA PHE A 149 19.24 14.99 -35.78
C PHE A 149 19.49 13.58 -35.25
N ASN A 150 18.98 13.33 -34.03
CA ASN A 150 19.01 12.04 -33.36
C ASN A 150 20.43 11.46 -33.15
N ALA A 151 21.44 12.33 -33.14
CA ALA A 151 22.83 12.02 -32.84
C ALA A 151 23.48 13.15 -32.06
N PHE A 152 24.47 12.82 -31.23
CA PHE A 152 25.23 13.83 -30.49
C PHE A 152 26.29 14.48 -31.38
N HIS A 153 26.23 15.79 -31.52
CA HIS A 153 27.25 16.61 -32.17
C HIS A 153 27.82 17.62 -31.17
N ARG A 154 28.98 18.21 -31.51
CA ARG A 154 29.57 19.33 -30.77
C ARG A 154 29.22 20.64 -31.48
N TYR A 155 28.45 21.47 -30.81
CA TYR A 155 28.05 22.79 -31.28
C TYR A 155 28.91 23.87 -30.63
N ARG A 156 29.24 24.91 -31.38
CA ARG A 156 29.96 26.08 -30.86
C ARG A 156 29.39 27.38 -31.42
N ILE A 157 29.23 28.37 -30.55
CA ILE A 157 28.78 29.72 -30.89
C ILE A 157 29.84 30.70 -30.35
N ASP A 158 30.51 31.39 -31.26
CA ASP A 158 31.40 32.51 -30.95
C ASP A 158 30.59 33.80 -31.03
N TRP A 159 30.19 34.34 -29.87
CA TRP A 159 29.47 35.60 -29.77
C TRP A 159 30.46 36.73 -29.48
N LYS A 160 30.86 37.44 -30.54
CA LYS A 160 31.73 38.62 -30.48
C LYS A 160 30.91 39.90 -30.62
N SER A 161 31.54 41.05 -30.40
CA SER A 161 30.87 42.37 -30.49
C SER A 161 30.49 42.76 -31.91
N ASP A 162 31.17 42.19 -32.92
CA ASP A 162 31.02 42.50 -34.34
C ASP A 162 30.37 41.37 -35.14
N VAL A 163 30.41 40.13 -34.62
CA VAL A 163 29.95 38.95 -35.36
C VAL A 163 29.50 37.82 -34.43
N VAL A 164 28.56 36.98 -34.89
CA VAL A 164 28.27 35.67 -34.30
C VAL A 164 28.64 34.58 -35.29
N ALA A 165 29.59 33.71 -34.93
CA ALA A 165 30.02 32.60 -35.78
C ALA A 165 29.59 31.26 -35.17
N TYR A 166 29.02 30.39 -36.01
CA TYR A 166 28.47 29.10 -35.60
C TYR A 166 29.31 27.95 -36.19
N TYR A 167 29.58 26.95 -35.37
CA TYR A 167 30.35 25.76 -35.76
C TYR A 167 29.66 24.47 -35.33
N VAL A 168 29.80 23.43 -36.14
CA VAL A 168 29.38 22.06 -35.83
C VAL A 168 30.56 21.12 -36.05
N ASP A 169 30.88 20.32 -35.03
CA ASP A 169 32.01 19.38 -34.99
C ASP A 169 33.35 20.02 -35.40
N GLY A 170 33.52 21.30 -35.06
CA GLY A 170 34.71 22.10 -35.37
C GLY A 170 34.71 22.82 -36.72
N THR A 171 33.73 22.54 -37.60
CA THR A 171 33.58 23.18 -38.91
C THR A 171 32.73 24.43 -38.80
N LEU A 172 33.19 25.57 -39.34
CA LEU A 172 32.38 26.80 -39.44
C LEU A 172 31.22 26.57 -40.40
N VAL A 173 29.98 26.77 -39.94
CA VAL A 173 28.76 26.55 -40.74
C VAL A 173 28.11 27.85 -41.20
N SER A 174 28.20 28.91 -40.40
CA SER A 174 27.62 30.22 -40.74
C SER A 174 28.27 31.37 -39.95
N THR A 175 28.00 32.60 -40.39
CA THR A 175 28.46 33.82 -39.73
C THR A 175 27.39 34.91 -39.87
N HIS A 176 26.92 35.45 -38.75
CA HIS A 176 25.88 36.46 -38.67
C HIS A 176 26.47 37.82 -38.26
N THR A 177 26.04 38.89 -38.94
CA THR A 177 26.60 40.24 -38.80
C THR A 177 25.75 41.16 -37.91
N ASN A 178 24.73 40.60 -37.23
CA ASN A 178 23.84 41.29 -36.31
C ASN A 178 23.99 40.81 -34.84
N PRO A 179 25.20 40.81 -34.24
CA PRO A 179 25.41 40.26 -32.91
C PRO A 179 24.56 40.99 -31.84
N PRO A 180 23.97 40.26 -30.87
CA PRO A 180 23.31 40.87 -29.74
C PRO A 180 24.27 41.67 -28.87
N THR A 181 23.80 42.81 -28.38
CA THR A 181 24.59 43.70 -27.49
C THR A 181 24.20 43.59 -26.03
N ALA A 182 23.00 43.09 -25.72
CA ALA A 182 22.55 42.89 -24.35
C ALA A 182 23.06 41.57 -23.76
N ASP A 183 23.17 41.53 -22.43
CA ASP A 183 23.68 40.36 -21.71
C ASP A 183 22.76 39.14 -21.88
N MET A 184 23.37 37.99 -22.19
CA MET A 184 22.69 36.71 -22.39
C MET A 184 23.33 35.60 -21.56
N ARG A 185 22.66 34.45 -21.46
CA ARG A 185 23.20 33.28 -20.76
C ARG A 185 23.12 32.00 -21.60
N PRO A 186 23.97 31.01 -21.33
CA PRO A 186 23.78 29.66 -21.84
C PRO A 186 22.41 29.12 -21.40
N ILE A 187 21.63 28.70 -22.39
CA ILE A 187 20.24 28.25 -22.22
C ILE A 187 19.91 27.18 -23.26
N PHE A 188 19.20 26.15 -22.82
CA PHE A 188 18.82 24.96 -23.58
C PHE A 188 17.34 24.72 -23.34
N SER A 189 16.57 24.49 -24.40
CA SER A 189 15.12 24.42 -24.30
C SER A 189 14.52 23.52 -25.35
N ASP A 190 13.66 22.61 -24.89
CA ASP A 190 12.60 22.05 -25.73
C ASP A 190 11.30 22.74 -25.34
N PHE A 191 10.75 23.58 -26.23
CA PHE A 191 9.58 24.39 -25.89
C PHE A 191 8.27 23.59 -25.93
N LEU A 192 8.16 22.57 -26.79
CA LEU A 192 6.90 21.84 -26.98
C LEU A 192 6.93 20.51 -26.20
N PRO A 193 6.02 20.32 -25.22
CA PRO A 193 5.94 19.04 -24.50
C PRO A 193 5.40 17.91 -25.38
N GLY A 194 5.86 16.69 -25.14
CA GLY A 194 5.34 15.45 -25.73
C GLY A 194 5.85 15.10 -27.13
N GLY A 195 6.75 15.91 -27.68
CA GLY A 195 7.44 15.66 -28.95
C GLY A 195 8.72 14.83 -28.81
N GLY A 196 9.51 14.78 -29.89
CA GLY A 196 10.87 14.28 -29.83
C GLY A 196 11.74 15.19 -28.96
N LYS A 197 12.48 14.60 -28.03
CA LYS A 197 13.13 15.31 -26.94
C LYS A 197 14.51 15.82 -27.33
N GLU A 198 14.88 17.01 -26.87
CA GLU A 198 16.27 17.46 -26.92
C GLU A 198 17.06 16.85 -25.75
N VAL A 199 18.25 16.34 -26.03
CA VAL A 199 19.15 15.82 -24.99
C VAL A 199 20.48 16.53 -25.10
N PHE A 200 20.90 17.22 -24.04
CA PHE A 200 22.27 17.75 -23.96
C PHE A 200 23.08 17.02 -22.91
N ASP A 201 24.37 16.89 -23.20
CA ASP A 201 25.35 16.17 -22.39
C ASP A 201 26.09 17.20 -21.54
N TRP A 202 26.98 18.00 -22.13
CA TRP A 202 27.76 19.02 -21.44
C TRP A 202 27.73 20.35 -22.18
N PHE A 203 28.03 21.44 -21.47
CA PHE A 203 28.37 22.73 -22.08
C PHE A 203 29.52 23.40 -21.32
N ARG A 204 30.24 24.29 -22.01
CA ARG A 204 31.31 25.12 -21.45
C ARG A 204 31.32 26.48 -22.14
N MET A 205 31.73 27.51 -21.41
CA MET A 205 31.74 28.88 -21.94
C MET A 205 33.03 29.59 -21.57
N SER A 206 33.75 30.08 -22.57
CA SER A 206 34.94 30.91 -22.38
C SER A 206 34.62 32.41 -22.63
N PRO A 207 35.40 33.35 -22.06
CA PRO A 207 36.47 33.11 -21.11
C PRO A 207 35.94 32.55 -19.77
N TYR A 208 36.69 31.59 -19.21
CA TYR A 208 36.38 30.99 -17.92
C TYR A 208 36.66 31.98 -16.79
N ALA A 209 35.92 31.82 -15.68
CA ALA A 209 36.20 32.56 -14.46
C ALA A 209 37.55 32.14 -13.88
N VAL A 210 38.24 33.08 -13.23
CA VAL A 210 39.53 32.81 -12.56
C VAL A 210 39.44 31.77 -11.45
N SER A 211 38.24 31.60 -10.87
CA SER A 211 37.95 30.59 -9.86
C SER A 211 36.49 30.17 -9.87
N GLY A 212 36.20 28.97 -9.37
CA GLY A 212 34.85 28.49 -9.12
C GLY A 212 34.84 27.38 -8.08
N THR A 213 33.75 27.26 -7.34
CA THR A 213 33.59 26.22 -6.32
C THR A 213 32.42 25.33 -6.67
N PHE A 214 32.64 24.02 -6.59
CA PHE A 214 31.62 22.99 -6.66
C PHE A 214 31.53 22.30 -5.30
N VAL A 215 30.31 22.18 -4.76
CA VAL A 215 30.04 21.41 -3.54
C VAL A 215 29.16 20.24 -3.93
N SER A 216 29.58 19.02 -3.56
CA SER A 216 28.82 17.81 -3.85
C SER A 216 27.50 17.76 -3.08
N HIS A 217 26.61 16.84 -3.47
CA HIS A 217 25.56 16.41 -2.54
C HIS A 217 26.17 15.73 -1.31
N VAL A 218 25.37 15.58 -0.26
CA VAL A 218 25.77 14.84 0.94
C VAL A 218 25.70 13.34 0.65
N PHE A 219 26.81 12.63 0.89
CA PHE A 219 26.91 11.19 0.81
C PHE A 219 26.57 10.59 2.18
N ASP A 220 25.68 9.61 2.23
CA ASP A 220 25.28 8.87 3.44
C ASP A 220 25.90 7.47 3.41
N ALA A 221 26.73 7.14 4.39
CA ALA A 221 27.31 5.79 4.56
C ALA A 221 26.38 4.82 5.31
N ALA A 222 25.13 5.22 5.60
CA ALA A 222 24.12 4.56 6.43
C ALA A 222 24.47 4.44 7.93
N SER A 223 25.75 4.37 8.29
CA SER A 223 26.29 4.41 9.65
C SER A 223 27.56 5.27 9.71
N SER A 224 28.07 5.57 10.92
CA SER A 224 29.37 6.24 11.05
C SER A 224 30.46 5.43 10.35
N ALA A 225 31.31 6.12 9.58
CA ALA A 225 32.31 5.50 8.72
C ALA A 225 33.63 6.28 8.74
N ARG A 226 34.75 5.56 8.56
CA ARG A 226 36.05 6.17 8.27
C ARG A 226 36.18 6.41 6.78
N TRP A 227 36.37 7.65 6.41
CA TRP A 227 36.56 8.07 5.03
C TRP A 227 38.02 7.85 4.63
N ILE A 228 38.27 6.99 3.64
CA ILE A 228 39.62 6.54 3.28
C ILE A 228 40.23 7.46 2.24
N ASP A 229 39.64 7.52 1.05
CA ASP A 229 40.17 8.31 -0.03
C ASP A 229 39.07 8.90 -0.93
N LEU A 230 39.41 10.01 -1.58
CA LEU A 230 38.64 10.66 -2.62
C LEU A 230 39.46 10.60 -3.90
N GLN A 231 39.16 9.62 -4.75
CA GLN A 231 39.81 9.47 -6.04
C GLN A 231 39.04 10.20 -7.12
N THR A 232 39.73 11.02 -7.89
CA THR A 232 39.12 11.78 -8.98
C THR A 232 39.75 11.48 -10.32
N THR A 233 38.93 11.45 -11.37
CA THR A 233 39.43 11.60 -12.73
C THR A 233 39.31 13.07 -13.11
N SER A 234 40.41 13.71 -13.50
CA SER A 234 40.41 15.14 -13.81
C SER A 234 41.32 15.48 -14.99
N GLU A 235 40.94 16.50 -15.76
CA GLU A 235 41.81 17.16 -16.72
C GLU A 235 42.24 18.50 -16.13
N VAL A 236 43.55 18.71 -15.97
CA VAL A 236 44.11 19.93 -15.39
C VAL A 236 45.16 20.48 -16.35
N PRO A 237 44.76 21.21 -17.41
CA PRO A 237 45.69 21.88 -18.30
C PRO A 237 46.65 22.82 -17.56
N ASP A 238 47.84 23.07 -18.12
CA ASP A 238 48.81 24.01 -17.56
C ASP A 238 48.15 25.38 -17.28
N GLY A 239 48.42 25.94 -16.10
CA GLY A 239 47.79 27.19 -15.64
C GLY A 239 46.40 27.02 -15.02
N THR A 240 45.93 25.79 -14.83
CA THR A 240 44.68 25.50 -14.09
C THR A 240 44.96 24.64 -12.85
N SER A 241 44.04 24.64 -11.88
CA SER A 241 44.14 23.75 -10.72
C SER A 241 42.78 23.32 -10.17
N ILE A 242 42.75 22.14 -9.55
CA ILE A 242 41.64 21.65 -8.74
C ILE A 242 42.19 21.37 -7.35
N VAL A 243 41.61 22.02 -6.34
CA VAL A 243 41.88 21.73 -4.93
C VAL A 243 40.65 21.08 -4.34
N LEU A 244 40.80 19.87 -3.80
CA LEU A 244 39.73 19.12 -3.17
C LEU A 244 39.80 19.27 -1.65
N GLU A 245 38.64 19.50 -1.06
CA GLU A 245 38.42 19.50 0.37
C GLU A 245 37.23 18.61 0.71
N THR A 246 37.20 18.12 1.94
CA THR A 246 36.10 17.31 2.47
C THR A 246 35.65 17.86 3.82
N ARG A 247 34.43 17.52 4.20
CA ARG A 247 33.91 17.65 5.56
C ARG A 247 32.93 16.53 5.86
N SER A 248 32.76 16.20 7.13
CA SER A 248 31.88 15.13 7.59
C SER A 248 31.03 15.55 8.78
N GLY A 249 29.94 14.84 9.04
CA GLY A 249 29.06 15.06 10.19
C GLY A 249 28.01 13.95 10.34
N ASP A 250 27.23 14.01 11.41
CA ASP A 250 26.25 12.97 11.75
C ASP A 250 24.79 13.38 11.51
N THR A 251 24.56 14.56 10.93
CA THR A 251 23.24 15.03 10.53
C THR A 251 23.10 15.05 9.01
N ALA A 252 21.93 14.67 8.48
CA ALA A 252 21.71 14.55 7.03
C ALA A 252 21.83 15.88 6.27
N ALA A 253 21.49 17.00 6.94
CA ALA A 253 21.70 18.34 6.43
C ALA A 253 22.91 18.96 7.15
N PRO A 254 23.89 19.54 6.43
CA PRO A 254 25.06 20.14 7.07
C PRO A 254 24.67 21.30 7.99
N ASP A 255 25.01 21.17 9.27
CA ASP A 255 24.78 22.17 10.32
C ASP A 255 26.12 22.61 10.96
N GLU A 256 26.05 23.30 12.10
CA GLU A 256 27.21 23.79 12.84
C GLU A 256 28.05 22.68 13.52
N THR A 257 27.55 21.45 13.60
CA THR A 257 28.25 20.30 14.19
C THR A 257 29.16 19.58 13.21
N TRP A 258 28.99 19.83 11.90
CA TRP A 258 29.85 19.27 10.87
C TRP A 258 31.28 19.81 10.97
N SER A 259 32.25 18.97 10.59
CA SER A 259 33.66 19.35 10.56
C SER A 259 33.90 20.55 9.62
N PRO A 260 34.95 21.36 9.86
CA PRO A 260 35.38 22.34 8.88
C PRO A 260 35.84 21.65 7.59
N TRP A 261 35.82 22.40 6.49
CA TRP A 261 36.40 21.95 5.22
C TRP A 261 37.91 21.76 5.37
N THR A 262 38.38 20.57 5.02
CA THR A 262 39.79 20.15 5.17
C THR A 262 40.30 19.56 3.87
N GLY A 263 41.51 19.98 3.46
CA GLY A 263 42.18 19.45 2.27
C GLY A 263 42.54 17.97 2.38
N LEU A 264 42.72 17.31 1.24
CA LEU A 264 43.20 15.92 1.20
C LEU A 264 44.71 15.83 1.44
N SER A 265 45.18 14.69 1.97
CA SER A 265 46.60 14.31 1.98
C SER A 265 46.87 13.34 0.83
N GLY A 266 47.32 13.86 -0.32
CA GLY A 266 47.27 13.10 -1.57
C GLY A 266 45.81 12.85 -1.97
N ASN A 267 45.39 11.59 -2.01
CA ASN A 267 43.97 11.24 -2.18
C ASN A 267 43.26 10.95 -0.83
N ALA A 268 44.00 10.86 0.26
CA ALA A 268 43.46 10.45 1.55
C ALA A 268 42.54 11.53 2.14
N ILE A 269 41.37 11.10 2.61
CA ILE A 269 40.41 11.98 3.29
C ILE A 269 40.85 12.10 4.75
N ILE A 270 41.00 13.34 5.21
CA ILE A 270 41.41 13.65 6.59
C ILE A 270 40.22 14.14 7.43
N SER A 271 39.04 14.25 6.84
CA SER A 271 37.81 14.57 7.58
C SER A 271 37.54 13.50 8.64
N PRO A 272 37.03 13.87 9.83
CA PRO A 272 36.73 12.92 10.90
C PRO A 272 35.77 11.82 10.45
N SER A 273 35.82 10.67 11.12
CA SER A 273 34.81 9.63 10.96
C SER A 273 33.43 10.17 11.34
N ALA A 274 32.45 9.97 10.48
CA ALA A 274 31.05 10.35 10.70
C ALA A 274 30.17 9.62 9.68
N ARG A 275 28.84 9.67 9.85
CA ARG A 275 27.91 9.02 8.91
C ARG A 275 27.84 9.67 7.54
N TYR A 276 27.97 11.00 7.49
CA TYR A 276 27.80 11.76 6.26
C TYR A 276 29.12 12.42 5.83
N LEU A 277 29.38 12.45 4.52
CA LEU A 277 30.51 13.17 3.92
C LEU A 277 30.03 14.10 2.81
N GLN A 278 30.72 15.22 2.67
CA GLN A 278 30.60 16.09 1.50
C GLN A 278 32.00 16.50 1.03
N TYR A 279 32.18 16.60 -0.29
CA TYR A 279 33.40 17.16 -0.88
C TYR A 279 33.14 18.49 -1.57
N ARG A 280 34.18 19.32 -1.61
CA ARG A 280 34.23 20.60 -2.29
C ARG A 280 35.42 20.61 -3.22
N ALA A 281 35.18 20.97 -4.48
CA ALA A 281 36.23 21.20 -5.46
C ALA A 281 36.34 22.70 -5.71
N ASN A 282 37.49 23.29 -5.41
CA ASN A 282 37.84 24.64 -5.79
C ASN A 282 38.68 24.58 -7.06
N LEU A 283 38.12 25.11 -8.13
CA LEU A 283 38.71 25.18 -9.44
C LEU A 283 39.32 26.56 -9.63
N SER A 284 40.52 26.66 -10.21
CA SER A 284 41.12 27.93 -10.60
C SER A 284 41.75 27.87 -11.97
N SER A 285 41.84 29.03 -12.62
CA SER A 285 42.53 29.20 -13.88
C SER A 285 43.23 30.56 -13.95
N THR A 286 44.50 30.56 -14.36
CA THR A 286 45.26 31.77 -14.70
C THR A 286 45.14 32.14 -16.17
N ASP A 287 44.61 31.23 -17.01
CA ASP A 287 44.35 31.46 -18.42
C ASP A 287 42.84 31.42 -18.69
N PRO A 288 42.21 32.55 -19.06
CA PRO A 288 40.77 32.60 -19.31
C PRO A 288 40.30 31.71 -20.47
N SER A 289 41.19 31.16 -21.30
CA SER A 289 40.86 30.20 -22.36
C SER A 289 40.87 28.74 -21.90
N LEU A 290 41.41 28.45 -20.72
CA LEU A 290 41.52 27.10 -20.14
C LEU A 290 40.69 26.99 -18.86
N THR A 291 40.18 25.78 -18.60
CA THR A 291 39.52 25.42 -17.35
C THR A 291 39.96 24.03 -16.94
N PRO A 292 40.11 23.75 -15.65
CA PRO A 292 40.20 22.38 -15.20
C PRO A 292 38.83 21.72 -15.30
N ALA A 293 38.80 20.39 -15.46
CA ALA A 293 37.58 19.60 -15.52
C ALA A 293 37.66 18.43 -14.53
N LEU A 294 36.74 18.41 -13.56
CA LEU A 294 36.53 17.26 -12.68
C LEU A 294 35.54 16.30 -13.37
N GLN A 295 36.00 15.10 -13.73
CA GLN A 295 35.23 14.14 -14.53
C GLN A 295 34.48 13.11 -13.70
N SER A 296 35.04 12.71 -12.57
CA SER A 296 34.40 11.81 -11.62
C SER A 296 35.06 11.94 -10.26
N ALA A 297 34.30 11.63 -9.22
CA ALA A 297 34.76 11.52 -7.85
C ALA A 297 34.26 10.18 -7.29
N THR A 298 35.17 9.38 -6.76
CA THR A 298 34.88 8.11 -6.09
C THR A 298 35.35 8.24 -4.64
N ILE A 299 34.43 8.05 -3.71
CA ILE A 299 34.73 8.06 -2.27
C ILE A 299 34.86 6.60 -1.83
N THR A 300 35.98 6.27 -1.21
CA THR A 300 36.18 4.99 -0.53
C THR A 300 36.04 5.22 0.97
N TYR A 301 35.28 4.36 1.65
CA TYR A 301 35.10 4.41 3.10
C TYR A 301 35.05 2.99 3.70
N LEU A 302 35.35 2.90 4.99
CA LEU A 302 35.15 1.71 5.82
C LEU A 302 33.98 1.98 6.76
N ALA A 303 32.98 1.09 6.75
CA ALA A 303 31.86 1.10 7.69
C ALA A 303 32.11 0.08 8.80
N PRO A 304 31.45 0.25 9.95
CA PRO A 304 31.79 1.21 11.02
C PRO A 304 33.12 0.89 11.72
N CYS A 305 33.78 1.92 12.29
CA CYS A 305 34.93 1.74 13.16
C CYS A 305 34.51 1.06 14.46
N VAL A 306 35.17 -0.05 14.80
CA VAL A 306 34.94 -0.86 16.00
C VAL A 306 36.28 -1.09 16.69
N PRO A 307 36.35 -1.32 18.01
CA PRO A 307 37.64 -1.56 18.68
C PRO A 307 38.48 -2.64 17.97
N GLU A 308 39.80 -2.46 17.94
CA GLU A 308 40.74 -3.35 17.25
C GLU A 308 40.47 -4.84 17.55
N THR A 309 40.40 -5.66 16.50
CA THR A 309 40.35 -7.12 16.61
C THR A 309 41.53 -7.71 15.86
N CYS A 310 42.20 -8.75 16.40
CA CYS A 310 43.36 -9.38 15.77
C CYS A 310 42.98 -10.10 14.46
N ASN A 311 42.89 -9.33 13.37
CA ASN A 311 42.40 -9.78 12.07
C ASN A 311 43.25 -9.22 10.91
N GLY A 312 44.28 -8.41 11.20
CA GLY A 312 45.16 -7.78 10.22
C GLY A 312 44.56 -6.55 9.53
N ILE A 313 43.51 -5.95 10.11
CA ILE A 313 42.79 -4.78 9.64
C ILE A 313 42.73 -3.75 10.79
N ASP A 314 42.88 -2.47 10.46
CA ASP A 314 42.71 -1.33 11.38
C ASP A 314 41.19 -1.10 11.54
N ASP A 315 40.59 -1.78 12.51
CA ASP A 315 39.15 -1.80 12.78
C ASP A 315 38.71 -0.54 13.52
N ASP A 316 39.54 0.01 14.42
CA ASP A 316 39.19 1.17 15.24
C ASP A 316 39.52 2.51 14.60
N CYS A 317 40.15 2.44 13.43
CA CYS A 317 40.44 3.53 12.55
C CYS A 317 41.54 4.49 13.05
N ASP A 318 42.36 4.09 14.02
CA ASP A 318 43.41 4.92 14.62
C ASP A 318 44.70 5.04 13.77
N GLY A 319 44.85 4.20 12.74
CA GLY A 319 46.02 4.20 11.84
C GLY A 319 47.10 3.18 12.17
N ASN A 320 46.92 2.35 13.19
CA ASN A 320 47.76 1.21 13.53
C ASN A 320 46.96 -0.08 13.33
N VAL A 321 47.63 -1.16 12.95
CA VAL A 321 46.99 -2.48 12.80
C VAL A 321 47.31 -3.31 14.04
N ASP A 322 46.29 -3.83 14.70
CA ASP A 322 46.40 -4.79 15.79
C ASP A 322 47.35 -4.32 16.93
N ASN A 323 47.26 -3.04 17.35
CA ASN A 323 48.20 -2.42 18.31
C ASN A 323 47.80 -2.51 19.81
N GLY A 324 46.70 -3.19 20.14
CA GLY A 324 46.25 -3.36 21.52
C GLY A 324 47.01 -4.45 22.28
N ALA A 325 47.42 -4.16 23.52
CA ALA A 325 48.10 -5.14 24.40
C ALA A 325 47.22 -6.34 24.82
N SER A 326 45.93 -6.33 24.48
CA SER A 326 44.88 -7.27 24.92
C SER A 326 44.12 -7.91 23.75
N LEU A 327 44.59 -7.77 22.51
CA LEU A 327 43.82 -8.17 21.32
C LEU A 327 43.53 -9.67 21.21
N CYS A 328 44.40 -10.46 21.81
CA CYS A 328 44.25 -11.91 21.89
C CYS A 328 44.22 -12.39 23.34
N ASP A 329 43.98 -11.50 24.30
CA ASP A 329 43.85 -11.91 25.70
C ASP A 329 42.57 -12.75 25.84
N ASP A 330 42.72 -14.07 25.89
CA ASP A 330 41.60 -14.97 26.16
C ASP A 330 41.25 -15.03 27.65
N ARG A 331 41.91 -14.19 28.46
CA ARG A 331 41.79 -14.08 29.91
C ARG A 331 42.04 -15.39 30.62
N ASN A 332 42.72 -16.31 29.96
CA ASN A 332 43.04 -17.59 30.52
C ASN A 332 44.49 -17.56 30.99
N PRO A 333 44.74 -17.56 32.31
CA PRO A 333 46.10 -17.54 32.85
C PRO A 333 46.92 -18.79 32.45
N CYS A 334 46.29 -19.79 31.85
CA CYS A 334 46.90 -21.01 31.36
C CYS A 334 47.38 -20.93 29.90
N THR A 335 47.21 -19.79 29.25
CA THR A 335 47.67 -19.52 27.89
C THR A 335 48.52 -18.25 27.87
N ALA A 336 49.59 -18.29 27.08
CA ALA A 336 50.38 -17.11 26.76
C ALA A 336 49.95 -16.62 25.39
N ASP A 337 49.40 -15.40 25.37
CA ASP A 337 48.63 -14.89 24.24
C ASP A 337 49.40 -13.88 23.41
N SER A 338 49.29 -14.00 22.10
CA SER A 338 49.94 -13.07 21.17
C SER A 338 49.17 -12.96 19.87
N CYS A 339 49.00 -11.73 19.36
CA CYS A 339 48.53 -11.49 18.00
C CYS A 339 49.74 -11.53 17.06
N VAL A 340 49.76 -12.48 16.12
CA VAL A 340 50.84 -12.63 15.13
C VAL A 340 50.21 -12.75 13.75
N ASP A 341 50.53 -11.81 12.86
CA ASP A 341 50.07 -11.78 11.46
C ASP A 341 48.52 -11.87 11.30
N GLY A 342 47.76 -11.17 12.14
CA GLY A 342 46.29 -11.17 12.10
C GLY A 342 45.66 -12.48 12.58
N GLN A 343 46.40 -13.29 13.35
CA GLN A 343 45.88 -14.49 14.00
C GLN A 343 46.27 -14.52 15.48
N CYS A 344 45.29 -14.83 16.33
CA CYS A 344 45.56 -15.08 17.74
C CYS A 344 46.27 -16.43 17.94
N VAL A 345 47.38 -16.38 18.66
CA VAL A 345 48.19 -17.53 19.04
C VAL A 345 48.17 -17.64 20.56
N PHE A 346 47.50 -18.69 21.05
CA PHE A 346 47.39 -19.04 22.47
C PHE A 346 48.30 -20.25 22.75
N ARG A 347 49.35 -20.08 23.54
CA ARG A 347 50.28 -21.18 23.86
C ARG A 347 50.02 -21.73 25.27
N PRO A 348 49.63 -23.01 25.42
CA PRO A 348 49.39 -23.62 26.73
C PRO A 348 50.62 -23.54 27.65
N THR A 349 50.39 -23.13 28.90
CA THR A 349 51.42 -23.06 29.94
C THR A 349 51.03 -23.93 31.13
N ALA A 350 51.42 -25.21 31.08
CA ALA A 350 51.05 -26.20 32.09
C ALA A 350 51.72 -25.95 33.45
N GLY A 351 51.00 -26.21 34.54
CA GLY A 351 51.48 -26.14 35.92
C GLY A 351 51.53 -24.73 36.52
N VAL A 352 51.07 -23.72 35.78
CA VAL A 352 50.82 -22.38 36.33
C VAL A 352 49.66 -22.48 37.31
N ALA A 353 49.84 -21.89 38.49
CA ALA A 353 48.75 -21.73 39.44
C ALA A 353 47.73 -20.78 38.83
N CYS A 354 46.50 -21.24 38.76
CA CYS A 354 45.37 -20.48 38.27
C CYS A 354 44.25 -20.66 39.29
N ASP A 355 43.24 -19.82 39.18
CA ASP A 355 41.98 -19.98 39.88
C ASP A 355 40.99 -20.26 38.78
N ASP A 356 40.23 -21.35 38.85
CA ASP A 356 39.14 -21.57 37.88
C ASP A 356 37.91 -20.73 38.25
N ASP A 357 38.09 -19.76 39.17
CA ASP A 357 37.10 -18.88 39.78
C ASP A 357 35.92 -19.68 40.34
N ASN A 358 36.14 -20.97 40.58
CA ASN A 358 35.16 -21.86 41.13
C ASN A 358 35.51 -22.07 42.60
N PRO A 359 34.87 -21.34 43.52
CA PRO A 359 35.10 -21.52 44.96
C PRO A 359 34.68 -22.92 45.45
N CYS A 360 34.14 -23.75 44.58
CA CYS A 360 33.70 -25.12 44.80
C CYS A 360 34.62 -26.15 44.15
N THR A 361 35.78 -25.73 43.68
CA THR A 361 36.90 -26.60 43.37
C THR A 361 38.04 -26.31 44.34
N THR A 362 38.97 -27.23 44.48
CA THR A 362 40.20 -27.00 45.25
C THR A 362 41.43 -27.46 44.48
N GLY A 363 42.53 -26.71 44.60
CA GLY A 363 43.85 -27.07 44.08
C GLY A 363 44.03 -26.82 42.58
N ASP A 364 43.53 -25.70 42.08
CA ASP A 364 43.41 -25.44 40.64
C ASP A 364 44.77 -25.15 40.00
N ALA A 365 45.00 -25.79 38.85
CA ALA A 365 46.23 -25.63 38.11
C ALA A 365 45.98 -25.78 36.60
N CYS A 366 46.80 -25.09 35.83
CA CYS A 366 46.76 -25.15 34.38
C CYS A 366 47.17 -26.54 33.88
N ASN A 367 46.25 -27.23 33.20
CA ASN A 367 46.55 -28.51 32.58
C ASN A 367 47.36 -28.34 31.27
N THR A 368 47.81 -29.46 30.68
CA THR A 368 48.63 -29.44 29.46
C THR A 368 47.90 -28.93 28.21
N ASP A 369 46.58 -28.86 28.27
CA ASP A 369 45.74 -28.33 27.19
C ASP A 369 45.46 -26.83 27.38
N GLY A 370 46.08 -26.20 28.38
CA GLY A 370 45.97 -24.77 28.65
C GLY A 370 44.65 -24.39 29.29
N ARG A 371 44.02 -25.24 30.10
CA ARG A 371 42.81 -24.90 30.89
C ARG A 371 43.09 -24.90 32.38
N CYS A 372 42.52 -23.94 33.09
CA CYS A 372 42.47 -23.98 34.54
C CYS A 372 41.42 -24.99 34.99
N ALA A 373 41.82 -25.95 35.81
CA ALA A 373 40.90 -26.95 36.34
C ALA A 373 41.26 -27.30 37.77
N GLY A 374 40.27 -27.22 38.64
CA GLY A 374 40.32 -27.69 40.02
C GLY A 374 39.62 -29.03 40.26
N ILE A 375 39.65 -29.50 41.51
CA ILE A 375 38.99 -30.74 41.95
C ILE A 375 37.59 -30.38 42.53
N PRO A 376 36.46 -30.82 41.94
CA PRO A 376 35.10 -30.40 42.36
C PRO A 376 34.64 -30.87 43.76
N THR A 377 33.92 -29.99 44.45
CA THR A 377 33.25 -30.19 45.74
C THR A 377 31.80 -30.64 45.51
N VAL A 378 31.36 -31.73 46.12
CA VAL A 378 30.04 -32.34 45.90
C VAL A 378 29.03 -31.89 46.95
N CYS A 379 27.90 -31.31 46.51
CA CYS A 379 26.76 -30.90 47.33
C CYS A 379 25.46 -31.45 46.71
N ASN A 380 24.70 -32.26 47.44
CA ASN A 380 23.40 -32.82 47.06
C ASN A 380 22.56 -33.00 48.33
N ASP A 381 21.32 -32.50 48.35
CA ASP A 381 20.36 -32.62 49.48
C ASP A 381 19.18 -33.56 49.21
N ASP A 382 19.18 -34.24 48.06
CA ASP A 382 18.16 -35.19 47.60
C ASP A 382 16.76 -34.57 47.40
N ASN A 383 16.65 -33.24 47.20
CA ASN A 383 15.41 -32.57 46.83
C ASN A 383 15.43 -32.11 45.36
N ALA A 384 14.50 -32.64 44.55
CA ALA A 384 14.40 -32.31 43.12
C ALA A 384 14.00 -30.84 42.82
N CYS A 385 13.47 -30.11 43.81
CA CYS A 385 13.08 -28.70 43.68
C CYS A 385 14.13 -27.70 44.13
N THR A 386 15.30 -28.17 44.53
CA THR A 386 16.47 -27.36 44.80
C THR A 386 17.53 -27.64 43.74
N ALA A 387 18.12 -26.57 43.22
CA ALA A 387 19.39 -26.71 42.54
C ALA A 387 20.47 -26.77 43.61
N ASP A 388 21.04 -27.96 43.74
CA ASP A 388 22.10 -28.23 44.68
C ASP A 388 23.41 -27.80 44.03
N ALA A 389 23.84 -26.62 44.43
CA ALA A 389 25.06 -26.04 43.93
C ALA A 389 25.92 -25.71 45.12
N CYS A 390 27.21 -25.97 45.01
CA CYS A 390 28.12 -25.20 45.82
C CYS A 390 28.17 -23.79 45.22
N GLU A 391 27.85 -22.77 46.02
CA GLU A 391 28.03 -21.37 45.68
C GLU A 391 28.97 -20.73 46.70
N ASN A 392 30.02 -20.05 46.24
CA ASN A 392 30.99 -19.38 47.11
C ASN A 392 31.66 -20.31 48.13
N GLY A 393 31.87 -21.59 47.79
CA GLY A 393 32.55 -22.58 48.65
C GLY A 393 31.67 -23.12 49.78
N VAL A 394 30.37 -22.87 49.71
CA VAL A 394 29.36 -23.38 50.66
C VAL A 394 28.25 -24.07 49.86
N CYS A 395 27.80 -25.25 50.31
CA CYS A 395 26.63 -25.87 49.70
C CYS A 395 25.40 -24.99 49.91
N VAL A 396 24.76 -24.60 48.81
CA VAL A 396 23.48 -23.91 48.82
C VAL A 396 22.46 -24.74 48.07
N PHE A 397 21.25 -24.74 48.59
CA PHE A 397 20.13 -25.50 48.04
C PHE A 397 19.07 -24.46 47.71
N LYS A 398 19.11 -23.97 46.47
CA LYS A 398 18.25 -22.86 46.05
C LYS A 398 16.98 -23.40 45.43
N PRO A 399 15.80 -22.99 45.92
CA PRO A 399 14.55 -23.14 45.20
C PRO A 399 14.67 -22.75 43.73
N VAL A 400 14.43 -23.69 42.82
CA VAL A 400 14.33 -23.36 41.39
C VAL A 400 12.92 -23.56 40.93
N ALA A 401 12.24 -22.44 40.69
CA ALA A 401 10.88 -22.46 40.19
C ALA A 401 10.84 -22.97 38.74
N GLY A 402 9.84 -23.78 38.39
CA GLY A 402 9.64 -24.30 37.04
C GLY A 402 10.38 -25.60 36.71
N ILE A 403 11.19 -26.15 37.62
CA ILE A 403 11.71 -27.52 37.46
C ILE A 403 10.53 -28.49 37.60
N THR A 404 10.41 -29.41 36.65
CA THR A 404 9.43 -30.48 36.68
C THR A 404 9.69 -31.38 37.88
N CYS A 405 8.70 -31.53 38.73
CA CYS A 405 8.74 -32.37 39.92
C CYS A 405 7.42 -33.14 40.02
N ASP A 406 7.20 -33.90 41.10
CA ASP A 406 5.92 -34.58 41.37
C ASP A 406 5.50 -34.21 42.79
N ASP A 407 4.36 -33.53 42.94
CA ASP A 407 3.87 -33.04 44.23
C ASP A 407 3.03 -34.10 44.97
N GLY A 408 2.84 -35.27 44.35
CA GLY A 408 2.08 -36.40 44.85
C GLY A 408 0.56 -36.20 44.82
N ASN A 409 0.05 -35.10 44.26
CA ASN A 409 -1.36 -34.85 44.05
C ASN A 409 -1.77 -35.29 42.64
N ALA A 410 -2.54 -36.37 42.57
CA ALA A 410 -3.00 -36.88 41.28
C ALA A 410 -3.86 -35.87 40.48
N CYS A 411 -4.44 -34.85 41.13
CA CYS A 411 -5.29 -33.82 40.53
C CYS A 411 -4.57 -32.53 40.11
N THR A 412 -3.27 -32.60 39.90
CA THR A 412 -2.50 -31.53 39.31
C THR A 412 -1.77 -32.01 38.06
N ASP A 413 -1.61 -31.13 37.09
CA ASP A 413 -0.72 -31.34 35.95
C ASP A 413 0.40 -30.30 35.96
N HIS A 414 1.45 -30.60 35.20
CA HIS A 414 2.62 -29.73 35.07
C HIS A 414 3.21 -29.33 36.42
N ASP A 415 3.33 -30.30 37.33
CA ASP A 415 3.99 -30.18 38.62
C ASP A 415 5.35 -29.52 38.47
N ALA A 416 5.42 -28.32 39.01
CA ALA A 416 6.56 -27.45 38.88
C ALA A 416 6.90 -26.91 40.25
N CYS A 417 8.18 -26.90 40.56
CA CYS A 417 8.64 -26.28 41.77
C CYS A 417 8.20 -24.81 41.77
N ASN A 418 7.60 -24.34 42.85
CA ASN A 418 7.29 -22.92 42.98
C ASN A 418 8.51 -22.13 43.45
N THR A 419 8.36 -20.81 43.59
CA THR A 419 9.44 -19.92 44.03
C THR A 419 9.95 -20.20 45.44
N ASP A 420 9.22 -21.00 46.22
CA ASP A 420 9.60 -21.40 47.58
C ASP A 420 10.30 -22.76 47.63
N GLY A 421 10.52 -23.43 46.48
CA GLY A 421 11.29 -24.68 46.39
C GLY A 421 10.47 -25.90 46.79
N ARG A 422 9.14 -25.76 46.75
CA ARG A 422 8.19 -26.82 46.98
C ARG A 422 7.63 -27.26 45.63
N CYS A 423 7.55 -28.56 45.42
CA CYS A 423 6.82 -29.08 44.28
C CYS A 423 5.34 -28.73 44.45
N VAL A 424 4.78 -28.01 43.49
CA VAL A 424 3.35 -27.72 43.44
C VAL A 424 2.87 -27.93 42.02
N GLY A 425 1.71 -28.53 41.90
CA GLY A 425 1.05 -28.66 40.62
C GLY A 425 0.09 -27.54 40.31
N THR A 426 -0.04 -27.23 39.02
CA THR A 426 -1.20 -26.50 38.52
C THR A 426 -2.40 -27.42 38.62
N GLY A 427 -3.50 -26.95 39.23
CA GLY A 427 -4.73 -27.76 39.33
C GLY A 427 -5.10 -28.27 37.94
N LEU A 428 -5.27 -29.59 37.81
CA LEU A 428 -5.61 -30.25 36.55
C LEU A 428 -6.83 -29.53 35.96
N THR A 429 -6.62 -28.80 34.86
CA THR A 429 -7.68 -28.04 34.19
C THR A 429 -8.61 -29.02 33.49
N CYS A 430 -9.62 -29.45 34.23
CA CYS A 430 -10.64 -30.37 33.74
C CYS A 430 -11.74 -29.65 32.96
N ASP A 431 -11.40 -28.67 32.13
CA ASP A 431 -12.35 -27.91 31.31
C ASP A 431 -12.54 -28.61 29.95
N ASP A 432 -13.64 -29.34 29.77
CA ASP A 432 -13.94 -29.97 28.48
C ASP A 432 -14.50 -28.99 27.44
N HIS A 433 -14.56 -27.70 27.77
CA HIS A 433 -15.12 -26.63 26.96
C HIS A 433 -16.57 -26.89 26.55
N ASN A 434 -17.25 -27.78 27.27
CA ASN A 434 -18.68 -27.96 27.15
C ASN A 434 -19.34 -27.12 28.24
N PRO A 435 -20.05 -26.04 27.89
CA PRO A 435 -20.75 -25.20 28.88
C PRO A 435 -21.85 -25.96 29.64
N CYS A 436 -22.14 -27.21 29.28
CA CYS A 436 -23.14 -28.08 29.88
C CYS A 436 -22.63 -29.11 30.87
N THR A 437 -21.35 -29.07 31.22
CA THR A 437 -20.72 -29.94 32.21
C THR A 437 -20.17 -29.11 33.37
N ALA A 438 -20.29 -29.67 34.57
CA ALA A 438 -19.62 -29.17 35.75
C ALA A 438 -18.35 -29.98 35.97
N ASP A 439 -17.25 -29.27 35.91
CA ASP A 439 -15.93 -29.81 35.64
C ASP A 439 -15.11 -29.86 36.92
N ALA A 440 -14.75 -31.07 37.35
CA ALA A 440 -14.01 -31.27 38.59
C ALA A 440 -13.00 -32.40 38.46
N CYS A 441 -11.78 -32.19 38.97
CA CYS A 441 -10.85 -33.29 39.16
C CYS A 441 -11.18 -34.07 40.44
N ARG A 442 -11.20 -35.41 40.35
CA ARG A 442 -11.27 -36.30 41.52
C ARG A 442 -10.31 -37.47 41.31
N ASP A 443 -9.44 -37.72 42.29
CA ASP A 443 -8.46 -38.82 42.27
C ASP A 443 -7.59 -38.89 40.99
N GLY A 444 -7.29 -37.72 40.42
CA GLY A 444 -6.50 -37.57 39.20
C GLY A 444 -7.21 -37.89 37.89
N GLN A 445 -8.53 -37.94 37.92
CA GLN A 445 -9.37 -38.06 36.73
C GLN A 445 -10.30 -36.86 36.63
N CYS A 446 -10.42 -36.31 35.43
CA CYS A 446 -11.42 -35.29 35.14
C CYS A 446 -12.81 -35.91 35.10
N ILE A 447 -13.68 -35.41 35.97
CA ILE A 447 -15.09 -35.78 36.04
C ILE A 447 -15.88 -34.60 35.50
N PHE A 448 -16.48 -34.79 34.32
CA PHE A 448 -17.40 -33.86 33.68
C PHE A 448 -18.82 -34.29 34.03
N THR A 449 -19.43 -33.61 35.00
CA THR A 449 -20.78 -33.97 35.47
C THR A 449 -21.81 -33.22 34.64
N PRO A 450 -22.70 -33.89 33.88
CA PRO A 450 -23.73 -33.21 33.12
C PRO A 450 -24.59 -32.29 34.00
N THR A 451 -24.92 -31.11 33.49
CA THR A 451 -25.82 -30.15 34.14
C THR A 451 -27.09 -29.88 33.32
N PRO A 452 -27.98 -30.87 33.14
CA PRO A 452 -29.20 -30.68 32.34
C PRO A 452 -30.06 -29.53 32.89
N GLY A 453 -30.49 -28.63 32.01
CA GLY A 453 -31.26 -27.42 32.33
C GLY A 453 -30.42 -26.20 32.70
N ALA A 454 -29.09 -26.32 32.82
CA ALA A 454 -28.21 -25.16 32.93
C ALA A 454 -28.34 -24.28 31.67
N ALA A 455 -28.19 -22.96 31.84
CA ALA A 455 -28.12 -22.04 30.72
C ALA A 455 -26.75 -22.20 30.04
N CYS A 456 -26.74 -22.26 28.73
CA CYS A 456 -25.54 -22.32 27.90
C CYS A 456 -25.73 -21.40 26.69
N ASP A 457 -24.77 -21.32 25.78
CA ASP A 457 -24.87 -20.60 24.51
C ASP A 457 -24.31 -21.52 23.42
N ASP A 458 -25.12 -21.88 22.44
CA ASP A 458 -24.73 -22.81 21.37
C ASP A 458 -24.00 -22.11 20.19
N GLY A 459 -23.85 -20.79 20.28
CA GLY A 459 -23.21 -19.96 19.26
C GLY A 459 -24.03 -19.78 17.98
N ASP A 460 -25.27 -20.27 17.94
CA ASP A 460 -26.24 -20.03 16.87
C ASP A 460 -27.13 -18.84 17.27
N ALA A 461 -26.96 -17.70 16.59
CA ALA A 461 -27.81 -16.53 16.84
C ALA A 461 -29.29 -16.75 16.47
N CYS A 462 -29.64 -17.91 15.88
CA CYS A 462 -30.99 -18.30 15.47
C CYS A 462 -31.66 -19.23 16.49
N THR A 463 -31.08 -19.43 17.66
CA THR A 463 -31.67 -20.17 18.77
C THR A 463 -31.77 -19.27 20.03
N SER A 464 -32.69 -19.60 20.93
CA SER A 464 -32.88 -18.88 22.19
C SER A 464 -33.34 -19.84 23.28
N ASP A 465 -33.19 -19.40 24.53
CA ASP A 465 -33.35 -20.24 25.71
C ASP A 465 -32.46 -21.50 25.61
N ASP A 466 -31.20 -21.29 25.28
CA ASP A 466 -30.16 -22.31 25.20
C ASP A 466 -30.01 -23.02 26.53
N ARG A 467 -30.36 -24.31 26.52
CA ARG A 467 -30.29 -25.18 27.68
C ARG A 467 -29.47 -26.40 27.37
N CYS A 468 -28.76 -26.82 28.40
CA CYS A 468 -28.12 -28.10 28.43
C CYS A 468 -29.18 -29.19 28.44
N VAL A 469 -29.25 -29.98 27.38
CA VAL A 469 -30.22 -31.07 27.26
C VAL A 469 -29.49 -32.40 27.22
N GLU A 470 -30.04 -33.38 27.92
CA GLU A 470 -29.59 -34.75 27.77
C GLU A 470 -30.16 -35.30 26.47
N SER A 471 -29.28 -35.65 25.54
CA SER A 471 -29.65 -36.29 24.28
C SER A 471 -29.02 -37.68 24.22
N PRO A 472 -29.66 -38.73 24.77
CA PRO A 472 -29.11 -40.08 24.67
C PRO A 472 -29.08 -40.54 23.21
N PRO A 473 -27.96 -41.11 22.70
CA PRO A 473 -26.80 -41.63 23.46
C PRO A 473 -25.58 -40.68 23.54
N GLU A 474 -25.72 -39.42 23.15
CA GLU A 474 -24.66 -38.45 22.82
C GLU A 474 -24.15 -37.59 24.00
N GLY A 475 -24.70 -37.76 25.21
CA GLY A 475 -24.31 -36.98 26.40
C GLY A 475 -25.15 -35.72 26.59
N VAL A 476 -24.56 -34.68 27.19
CA VAL A 476 -25.21 -33.38 27.39
C VAL A 476 -24.67 -32.37 26.40
N SER A 477 -25.56 -31.76 25.62
CA SER A 477 -25.19 -30.76 24.63
C SER A 477 -25.99 -29.48 24.87
N CYS A 478 -25.37 -28.35 24.53
CA CYS A 478 -26.08 -27.08 24.51
C CYS A 478 -26.99 -27.07 23.29
N GLN A 479 -28.30 -27.00 23.51
CA GLN A 479 -29.27 -26.86 22.44
C GLN A 479 -30.16 -25.68 22.76
N GLY A 480 -30.22 -24.74 21.84
CA GLY A 480 -31.22 -23.70 21.85
C GLY A 480 -32.52 -24.12 21.18
N THR A 481 -33.59 -23.47 21.60
CA THR A 481 -34.89 -23.60 20.94
C THR A 481 -34.83 -22.73 19.69
N PRO A 482 -35.26 -23.20 18.50
CA PRO A 482 -35.26 -22.36 17.30
C PRO A 482 -35.99 -21.04 17.56
N THR A 483 -35.25 -19.93 17.48
CA THR A 483 -35.81 -18.58 17.58
C THR A 483 -36.56 -18.30 16.29
N ASN A 484 -37.79 -17.81 16.41
CA ASN A 484 -38.47 -17.26 15.26
C ASN A 484 -37.70 -16.01 14.83
N CYS A 485 -36.98 -16.10 13.71
CA CYS A 485 -36.20 -15.01 13.12
C CYS A 485 -37.10 -13.82 12.69
N ASP A 486 -38.43 -13.90 12.87
CA ASP A 486 -39.44 -12.86 12.60
C ASP A 486 -39.24 -11.61 13.47
N ASP A 487 -38.88 -10.48 12.85
CA ASP A 487 -38.78 -9.17 13.52
C ASP A 487 -40.15 -8.51 13.70
N ASN A 488 -41.23 -9.25 13.40
CA ASN A 488 -42.62 -8.84 13.46
C ASN A 488 -42.93 -7.69 12.47
N ASN A 489 -42.06 -7.49 11.48
CA ASN A 489 -42.26 -6.59 10.38
C ASN A 489 -42.74 -7.40 9.17
N SER A 490 -44.01 -7.28 8.83
CA SER A 490 -44.57 -8.03 7.70
C SER A 490 -43.97 -7.62 6.34
N CYS A 491 -43.14 -6.57 6.29
CA CYS A 491 -42.42 -6.10 5.11
C CYS A 491 -40.99 -6.62 5.00
N THR A 492 -40.62 -7.60 5.80
CA THR A 492 -39.37 -8.36 5.67
C THR A 492 -39.69 -9.83 5.47
N VAL A 493 -38.83 -10.50 4.71
CA VAL A 493 -38.77 -11.96 4.66
C VAL A 493 -37.68 -12.37 5.62
N ASP A 494 -38.08 -12.97 6.73
CA ASP A 494 -37.18 -13.31 7.82
C ASP A 494 -36.72 -14.76 7.73
N ARG A 495 -35.40 -14.96 7.66
CA ARG A 495 -34.82 -16.30 7.55
C ARG A 495 -33.47 -16.38 8.25
N CYS A 496 -33.12 -17.59 8.63
CA CYS A 496 -31.90 -17.86 9.38
C CYS A 496 -30.82 -18.40 8.39
N GLU A 497 -29.81 -17.57 8.08
CA GLU A 497 -28.77 -17.78 7.04
C GLU A 497 -27.35 -17.90 7.63
N PRO A 498 -26.35 -18.51 6.98
CA PRO A 498 -24.96 -18.51 7.46
C PRO A 498 -24.40 -17.08 7.60
N GLN A 499 -23.65 -16.78 8.66
CA GLN A 499 -22.95 -15.51 8.87
C GLN A 499 -22.08 -15.27 7.65
N GLY A 500 -22.34 -14.16 6.99
CA GLY A 500 -21.65 -13.76 5.79
C GLY A 500 -20.16 -13.67 6.08
N CYS A 501 -19.38 -14.55 5.46
CA CYS A 501 -17.97 -14.28 5.31
C CYS A 501 -17.84 -13.05 4.43
N VAL A 502 -17.35 -11.93 4.96
CA VAL A 502 -17.14 -10.71 4.19
C VAL A 502 -15.67 -10.38 4.15
N VAL A 503 -15.12 -10.28 2.93
CA VAL A 503 -13.71 -9.96 2.68
C VAL A 503 -13.59 -8.70 1.84
N PRO A 504 -12.49 -7.95 1.94
CA PRO A 504 -12.26 -6.78 1.10
C PRO A 504 -12.12 -7.14 -0.38
N ASP A 505 -12.40 -6.18 -1.27
CA ASP A 505 -12.02 -6.27 -2.69
C ASP A 505 -10.50 -6.33 -2.82
N ASN A 506 -10.01 -7.22 -3.67
CA ASN A 506 -8.58 -7.40 -3.91
C ASN A 506 -7.97 -6.36 -4.87
N GLY A 507 -8.79 -5.41 -5.35
CA GLY A 507 -8.40 -4.36 -6.28
C GLY A 507 -8.68 -4.70 -7.75
N GLU A 508 -9.16 -5.91 -8.03
CA GLU A 508 -9.53 -6.37 -9.39
C GLU A 508 -11.05 -6.44 -9.61
N GLY A 509 -11.84 -5.99 -8.64
CA GLY A 509 -13.29 -6.12 -8.68
C GLY A 509 -13.74 -7.55 -8.34
N THR A 510 -13.03 -8.22 -7.43
CA THR A 510 -13.34 -9.55 -6.90
C THR A 510 -12.69 -9.73 -5.51
N ALA A 511 -12.72 -10.94 -4.96
CA ALA A 511 -12.13 -11.29 -3.67
C ALA A 511 -11.07 -12.41 -3.78
N ASP A 512 -10.09 -12.39 -2.89
CA ASP A 512 -9.10 -13.47 -2.78
C ASP A 512 -9.71 -14.69 -2.10
N LEU A 513 -9.43 -15.88 -2.65
CA LEU A 513 -9.85 -17.18 -2.13
C LEU A 513 -8.62 -18.07 -1.88
N PRO A 514 -8.62 -18.93 -0.84
CA PRO A 514 -9.62 -19.05 0.23
C PRO A 514 -9.77 -17.75 1.07
N PRO A 515 -10.97 -17.43 1.56
CA PRO A 515 -11.24 -16.12 2.16
C PRO A 515 -10.48 -15.96 3.48
N GLN A 516 -9.50 -15.04 3.49
CA GLN A 516 -8.73 -14.77 4.69
C GLN A 516 -9.62 -14.12 5.76
N GLY A 517 -9.68 -14.74 6.94
CA GLY A 517 -10.42 -14.24 8.12
C GLY A 517 -11.73 -14.97 8.46
N CYS A 518 -12.33 -15.72 7.52
CA CYS A 518 -13.62 -16.40 7.78
C CYS A 518 -13.51 -17.92 7.98
N GLY A 519 -12.55 -18.57 7.31
CA GLY A 519 -12.43 -20.03 7.36
C GLY A 519 -13.64 -20.80 6.79
N TYR A 520 -13.60 -22.12 6.92
CA TYR A 520 -14.68 -23.05 6.61
C TYR A 520 -14.97 -23.93 7.82
N VAL A 521 -16.24 -24.26 8.04
CA VAL A 521 -16.69 -25.14 9.11
C VAL A 521 -17.35 -26.38 8.51
N SER A 522 -17.04 -27.55 9.06
CA SER A 522 -17.70 -28.80 8.69
C SER A 522 -19.17 -28.78 9.14
N GLN A 523 -20.10 -29.00 8.21
CA GLN A 523 -21.55 -29.04 8.50
C GLN A 523 -21.99 -30.32 9.22
N SER A 524 -21.09 -31.30 9.33
CA SER A 524 -21.23 -32.53 10.10
C SER A 524 -19.83 -32.97 10.53
N PRO A 525 -19.66 -33.82 11.55
CA PRO A 525 -18.33 -34.28 11.93
C PRO A 525 -17.71 -35.16 10.84
N LEU A 526 -16.38 -35.08 10.69
CA LEU A 526 -15.63 -36.16 10.04
C LEU A 526 -15.59 -37.37 10.97
N MET A 527 -15.31 -38.55 10.44
CA MET A 527 -15.39 -39.80 11.19
C MET A 527 -14.09 -40.59 11.08
N ILE A 528 -13.63 -41.12 12.21
CA ILE A 528 -12.76 -42.29 12.28
C ILE A 528 -13.63 -43.47 12.71
N LEU A 529 -13.65 -44.51 11.89
CA LEU A 529 -14.45 -45.72 12.09
C LEU A 529 -13.56 -46.96 12.08
N ASP A 530 -12.66 -47.03 11.10
CA ASP A 530 -11.81 -48.19 10.88
C ASP A 530 -10.72 -48.30 11.96
N GLY A 531 -10.43 -49.53 12.40
CA GLY A 531 -9.42 -49.80 13.43
C GLY A 531 -9.90 -49.59 14.87
N LEU A 532 -11.12 -49.10 15.08
CA LEU A 532 -11.74 -48.95 16.39
C LEU A 532 -12.54 -50.20 16.78
N PRO A 533 -12.87 -50.38 18.08
CA PRO A 533 -13.75 -51.46 18.52
C PRO A 533 -15.12 -51.38 17.85
N ALA A 534 -15.73 -52.54 17.58
CA ALA A 534 -17.01 -52.62 16.88
C ALA A 534 -18.09 -51.76 17.56
N GLY A 535 -18.77 -50.91 16.78
CA GLY A 535 -19.81 -50.01 17.27
C GLY A 535 -19.29 -48.72 17.90
N SER A 536 -17.99 -48.42 17.78
CA SER A 536 -17.38 -47.16 18.23
C SER A 536 -16.94 -46.32 17.03
N ALA A 537 -16.96 -45.00 17.19
CA ALA A 537 -16.43 -44.04 16.25
C ALA A 537 -15.66 -42.94 17.00
N ILE A 538 -14.86 -42.17 16.28
CA ILE A 538 -14.41 -40.85 16.75
C ILE A 538 -14.94 -39.83 15.75
N GLU A 539 -15.73 -38.89 16.23
CA GLU A 539 -16.33 -37.80 15.48
C GLU A 539 -15.44 -36.57 15.59
N LEU A 540 -15.17 -35.89 14.49
CA LEU A 540 -14.26 -34.74 14.44
C LEU A 540 -15.01 -33.54 13.88
N ALA A 541 -15.46 -32.64 14.75
CA ALA A 541 -15.96 -31.34 14.31
C ALA A 541 -14.77 -30.47 13.87
N ALA A 542 -14.75 -30.08 12.59
CA ALA A 542 -13.57 -29.48 11.97
C ALA A 542 -13.81 -28.02 11.57
N LYS A 543 -12.82 -27.18 11.85
CA LYS A 543 -12.73 -25.78 11.41
C LYS A 543 -11.43 -25.58 10.64
N HIS A 544 -11.53 -25.23 9.37
CA HIS A 544 -10.39 -24.99 8.48
C HIS A 544 -10.23 -23.49 8.23
N GLY A 545 -9.17 -22.89 8.76
CA GLY A 545 -8.97 -21.44 8.69
C GLY A 545 -7.54 -21.03 8.94
N GLY A 546 -7.31 -19.72 9.15
CA GLY A 546 -5.94 -19.19 9.29
C GLY A 546 -5.12 -19.29 8.00
N PHE A 547 -5.79 -19.08 6.86
CA PHE A 547 -5.17 -19.14 5.53
C PHE A 547 -4.06 -18.11 5.39
N THR A 548 -2.90 -18.56 4.91
CA THR A 548 -1.73 -17.74 4.64
C THR A 548 -1.05 -18.21 3.36
N CYS A 549 -0.38 -17.29 2.66
CA CYS A 549 0.48 -17.64 1.54
C CYS A 549 1.73 -18.37 2.06
N PRO A 550 1.95 -19.65 1.74
CA PRO A 550 3.10 -20.39 2.28
C PRO A 550 4.41 -19.94 1.60
N THR A 551 5.48 -19.77 2.38
CA THR A 551 6.83 -19.46 1.85
C THR A 551 7.45 -20.64 1.11
N ALA A 552 7.00 -21.85 1.42
CA ALA A 552 7.31 -23.08 0.71
C ALA A 552 6.19 -24.10 1.00
N SER A 553 5.60 -24.70 -0.04
CA SER A 553 4.75 -25.88 0.11
C SER A 553 5.23 -26.95 -0.87
N THR A 554 5.31 -28.19 -0.38
CA THR A 554 5.55 -29.36 -1.23
C THR A 554 4.25 -29.99 -1.73
N LEU A 555 3.09 -29.49 -1.27
CA LEU A 555 1.78 -30.04 -1.60
C LEU A 555 1.22 -29.42 -2.89
N CYS A 556 1.43 -28.12 -3.09
CA CYS A 556 0.87 -27.39 -4.21
C CYS A 556 1.50 -27.82 -5.55
N SER A 557 0.66 -27.92 -6.57
CA SER A 557 1.00 -28.37 -7.93
C SER A 557 1.86 -27.36 -8.70
N PHE A 558 2.05 -26.16 -8.12
CA PHE A 558 2.80 -25.06 -8.68
C PHE A 558 3.63 -24.33 -7.63
N VAL A 559 4.60 -23.52 -8.10
CA VAL A 559 5.38 -22.62 -7.26
C VAL A 559 4.66 -21.28 -7.20
N PRO A 560 4.29 -20.78 -6.00
CA PRO A 560 3.72 -19.44 -5.82
C PRO A 560 4.51 -18.37 -6.58
N PRO A 561 3.87 -17.43 -7.30
CA PRO A 561 4.57 -16.37 -8.03
C PRO A 561 5.49 -15.53 -7.14
N ILE A 562 5.04 -15.22 -5.92
CA ILE A 562 5.83 -14.56 -4.87
C ILE A 562 5.60 -15.29 -3.54
N PRO A 563 6.44 -16.28 -3.17
CA PRO A 563 6.24 -17.06 -1.95
C PRO A 563 6.12 -16.20 -0.69
N GLY A 564 5.07 -16.43 0.11
CA GLY A 564 4.75 -15.63 1.30
C GLY A 564 3.95 -14.36 1.05
N VAL A 565 3.66 -14.00 -0.21
CA VAL A 565 2.95 -12.77 -0.59
C VAL A 565 1.82 -13.03 -1.59
N ASP A 566 2.09 -13.78 -2.66
CA ASP A 566 1.17 -14.10 -3.76
C ASP A 566 1.31 -15.59 -4.07
N CYS A 567 0.21 -16.31 -3.91
CA CYS A 567 0.11 -17.78 -4.02
C CYS A 567 -0.99 -18.24 -4.98
N ASP A 568 -1.45 -17.36 -5.83
CA ASP A 568 -2.48 -17.60 -6.83
C ASP A 568 -1.89 -17.40 -8.22
N GLN A 569 -2.43 -18.11 -9.21
CA GLN A 569 -2.12 -17.84 -10.60
C GLN A 569 -3.21 -18.38 -11.52
N PRO A 570 -3.30 -17.88 -12.77
CA PRO A 570 -4.17 -18.46 -13.77
C PRO A 570 -3.83 -19.94 -14.02
N GLY A 571 -4.83 -20.82 -14.04
CA GLY A 571 -4.63 -22.24 -14.23
C GLY A 571 -5.73 -23.13 -13.69
N GLY A 572 -5.34 -24.28 -13.14
CA GLY A 572 -6.25 -25.27 -12.61
C GLY A 572 -7.03 -26.05 -13.67
N THR A 573 -7.71 -27.08 -13.20
CA THR A 573 -8.55 -27.98 -14.00
C THR A 573 -9.90 -27.37 -14.37
N LEU A 574 -10.33 -26.34 -13.63
CA LEU A 574 -11.56 -25.60 -13.89
C LEU A 574 -11.35 -24.41 -14.85
N GLY A 575 -10.10 -24.06 -15.15
CA GLY A 575 -9.73 -23.08 -16.18
C GLY A 575 -9.81 -21.60 -15.76
N GLY A 576 -10.03 -21.32 -14.46
CA GLY A 576 -9.87 -20.00 -13.87
C GLY A 576 -8.50 -19.88 -13.19
N GLU A 577 -8.50 -19.98 -11.87
CA GLU A 577 -7.33 -19.77 -11.00
C GLU A 577 -7.01 -21.02 -10.19
N GLN A 578 -5.77 -21.12 -9.74
CA GLN A 578 -5.34 -22.13 -8.79
C GLN A 578 -4.62 -21.42 -7.64
N GLU A 579 -5.05 -21.68 -6.40
CA GLU A 579 -4.54 -21.01 -5.22
C GLU A 579 -3.94 -22.01 -4.23
N CYS A 580 -2.83 -21.62 -3.60
CA CYS A 580 -2.11 -22.43 -2.61
C CYS A 580 -2.16 -21.75 -1.24
N ALA A 581 -2.60 -22.46 -0.20
CA ALA A 581 -2.73 -21.89 1.14
C ALA A 581 -2.17 -22.83 2.21
N GLY A 582 -1.29 -22.29 3.06
CA GLY A 582 -1.00 -22.86 4.37
C GLY A 582 -2.09 -22.46 5.35
N ALA A 583 -2.61 -23.40 6.15
CA ALA A 583 -3.74 -23.18 7.02
C ALA A 583 -3.67 -24.02 8.31
N THR A 584 -4.65 -23.81 9.18
CA THR A 584 -4.85 -24.59 10.40
C THR A 584 -6.19 -25.30 10.33
N LEU A 585 -6.19 -26.59 10.65
CA LEU A 585 -7.37 -27.41 10.83
C LEU A 585 -7.54 -27.69 12.32
N GLY A 586 -8.48 -26.99 12.95
CA GLY A 586 -8.92 -27.25 14.32
C GLY A 586 -9.91 -28.41 14.33
N LEU A 587 -9.69 -29.40 15.19
CA LEU A 587 -10.44 -30.64 15.29
C LEU A 587 -10.89 -30.85 16.73
N ASN A 588 -12.20 -30.92 16.96
CA ASN A 588 -12.75 -31.37 18.23
C ASN A 588 -13.21 -32.82 18.08
N LEU A 589 -12.45 -33.74 18.67
CA LEU A 589 -12.62 -35.19 18.58
C LEU A 589 -13.50 -35.68 19.73
N THR A 590 -14.53 -36.46 19.42
CA THR A 590 -15.42 -37.09 20.41
C THR A 590 -15.61 -38.57 20.10
N GLY A 591 -15.28 -39.45 21.05
CA GLY A 591 -15.45 -40.90 20.93
C GLY A 591 -16.87 -41.35 21.25
N THR A 592 -17.36 -42.35 20.51
CA THR A 592 -18.67 -42.99 20.71
C THR A 592 -18.50 -44.48 21.00
N GLY A 593 -19.57 -45.17 21.40
CA GLY A 593 -19.55 -46.60 21.69
C GLY A 593 -18.64 -46.93 22.89
N SER A 594 -17.69 -47.85 22.73
CA SER A 594 -16.73 -48.18 23.79
C SER A 594 -15.67 -47.10 24.03
N LEU A 595 -15.63 -46.08 23.17
CA LEU A 595 -14.80 -44.88 23.33
C LEU A 595 -15.61 -43.69 23.87
N ALA A 596 -16.84 -43.92 24.31
CA ALA A 596 -17.63 -42.89 24.98
C ALA A 596 -16.86 -42.33 26.19
N GLY A 597 -16.63 -41.01 26.19
CA GLY A 597 -15.78 -40.31 27.17
C GLY A 597 -14.39 -39.92 26.65
N PHE A 598 -13.98 -40.38 25.47
CA PHE A 598 -12.81 -39.83 24.78
C PHE A 598 -13.18 -38.46 24.17
N SER A 599 -12.50 -37.39 24.59
CA SER A 599 -12.65 -36.05 24.03
C SER A 599 -11.30 -35.35 23.94
N ARG A 600 -10.99 -34.75 22.78
CA ARG A 600 -9.72 -34.03 22.55
C ARG A 600 -9.91 -32.89 21.55
N ALA A 601 -9.30 -31.74 21.83
CA ALA A 601 -9.13 -30.68 20.85
C ALA A 601 -7.70 -30.72 20.27
N ILE A 602 -7.59 -30.75 18.94
CA ILE A 602 -6.32 -30.84 18.21
C ILE A 602 -6.25 -29.72 17.18
N SER A 603 -5.12 -29.02 17.12
CA SER A 603 -4.82 -28.05 16.08
C SER A 603 -3.75 -28.59 15.15
N MET A 604 -4.10 -28.83 13.88
CA MET A 604 -3.20 -29.41 12.87
C MET A 604 -2.84 -28.36 11.82
N SER A 605 -1.55 -28.16 11.55
CA SER A 605 -1.12 -27.41 10.37
C SER A 605 -1.37 -28.24 9.11
N VAL A 606 -2.04 -27.63 8.14
CA VAL A 606 -2.37 -28.24 6.84
C VAL A 606 -1.91 -27.33 5.72
N ASP A 607 -1.51 -27.92 4.60
CA ASP A 607 -1.43 -27.22 3.33
C ASP A 607 -2.66 -27.59 2.49
N SER A 608 -3.11 -26.68 1.64
CA SER A 608 -4.21 -26.90 0.71
C SER A 608 -4.01 -26.18 -0.62
N GLU A 609 -4.58 -26.76 -1.67
CA GLU A 609 -4.68 -26.15 -3.00
C GLU A 609 -6.16 -26.15 -3.42
N THR A 610 -6.67 -24.97 -3.77
CA THR A 610 -7.97 -24.78 -4.39
C THR A 610 -7.81 -24.44 -5.87
N GLN A 611 -8.82 -24.76 -6.66
CA GLN A 611 -8.89 -24.39 -8.07
C GLN A 611 -10.29 -23.88 -8.37
N ASP A 612 -10.35 -22.76 -9.08
CA ASP A 612 -11.55 -22.00 -9.31
C ASP A 612 -11.86 -21.92 -10.81
N GLY A 613 -13.15 -21.83 -11.13
CA GLY A 613 -13.62 -21.52 -12.47
C GLY A 613 -13.37 -20.06 -12.86
N PRO A 614 -13.48 -19.72 -14.15
CA PRO A 614 -13.34 -18.34 -14.62
C PRO A 614 -14.31 -17.39 -13.91
N ARG A 615 -13.81 -16.24 -13.44
CA ARG A 615 -14.59 -15.21 -12.76
C ARG A 615 -15.01 -14.10 -13.73
N THR A 616 -16.13 -13.43 -13.46
CA THR A 616 -16.57 -12.22 -14.16
C THR A 616 -16.22 -10.99 -13.35
N LEU A 617 -14.96 -10.54 -13.48
CA LEU A 617 -14.42 -9.43 -12.70
C LEU A 617 -15.26 -8.16 -12.81
N GLY A 618 -15.57 -7.55 -11.67
CA GLY A 618 -16.36 -6.33 -11.56
C GLY A 618 -17.89 -6.52 -11.60
N ASP A 619 -18.39 -7.72 -11.90
CA ASP A 619 -19.83 -8.00 -11.78
C ASP A 619 -20.23 -8.08 -10.31
N PRO A 620 -21.35 -7.46 -9.90
CA PRO A 620 -21.79 -7.41 -8.50
C PRO A 620 -22.15 -8.78 -7.92
N VAL A 621 -22.34 -9.79 -8.77
CA VAL A 621 -22.48 -11.21 -8.38
C VAL A 621 -21.61 -12.05 -9.30
N GLN A 622 -20.68 -12.81 -8.73
CA GLN A 622 -19.79 -13.73 -9.44
C GLN A 622 -20.04 -15.14 -8.91
N SER A 623 -20.42 -16.08 -9.78
CA SER A 623 -20.67 -17.47 -9.37
C SER A 623 -19.88 -18.42 -10.26
N PHE A 624 -19.10 -19.29 -9.64
CA PHE A 624 -18.19 -20.18 -10.36
C PHE A 624 -17.98 -21.50 -9.60
N PRO A 625 -17.70 -22.60 -10.34
CA PRO A 625 -17.32 -23.85 -9.71
C PRO A 625 -15.98 -23.70 -9.01
N THR A 626 -15.84 -24.38 -7.88
CA THR A 626 -14.57 -24.48 -7.13
C THR A 626 -14.25 -25.93 -6.84
N LEU A 627 -12.98 -26.20 -6.55
CA LEU A 627 -12.49 -27.54 -6.29
C LEU A 627 -11.45 -27.49 -5.19
N LEU A 628 -11.64 -28.25 -4.12
CA LEU A 628 -10.53 -28.56 -3.23
C LEU A 628 -9.65 -29.60 -3.93
N PHE A 629 -8.57 -29.15 -4.53
CA PHE A 629 -7.72 -30.00 -5.36
C PHE A 629 -6.86 -30.91 -4.49
N ARG A 630 -6.27 -30.36 -3.42
CA ARG A 630 -5.46 -31.09 -2.44
C ARG A 630 -5.59 -30.45 -1.05
N LEU A 631 -5.55 -31.28 -0.01
CA LEU A 631 -5.41 -30.88 1.38
C LEU A 631 -4.67 -31.99 2.11
N SER A 632 -3.65 -31.62 2.89
CA SER A 632 -2.90 -32.59 3.68
C SER A 632 -2.31 -31.96 4.94
N GLY A 633 -2.44 -32.66 6.06
CA GLY A 633 -1.71 -32.37 7.28
C GLY A 633 -1.55 -33.61 8.14
N GLN A 634 -0.59 -33.57 9.05
CA GLN A 634 -0.37 -34.63 10.01
C GLN A 634 0.24 -34.10 11.30
N ILE A 635 -0.03 -34.80 12.40
CA ILE A 635 0.66 -34.63 13.67
C ILE A 635 1.29 -35.95 14.11
N THR A 636 2.36 -35.86 14.88
CA THR A 636 3.09 -36.99 15.46
C THR A 636 3.51 -36.64 16.89
N GLY A 637 3.47 -37.61 17.80
CA GLY A 637 3.86 -37.40 19.20
C GLY A 637 2.79 -36.73 20.06
N ASP A 638 1.52 -36.87 19.68
CA ASP A 638 0.39 -36.53 20.55
C ASP A 638 0.16 -37.66 21.58
N PRO A 639 -0.29 -37.36 22.81
CA PRO A 639 -0.52 -38.37 23.84
C PRO A 639 -1.46 -39.53 23.47
N ASP A 640 -2.41 -39.31 22.55
CA ASP A 640 -3.33 -40.33 22.06
C ASP A 640 -2.99 -40.81 20.65
N PHE A 641 -2.23 -40.02 19.88
CA PHE A 641 -1.85 -40.33 18.48
C PHE A 641 -0.33 -40.30 18.24
N ASP A 642 0.25 -41.46 17.94
CA ASP A 642 1.58 -41.56 17.33
C ASP A 642 1.56 -40.97 15.91
N LEU A 643 0.43 -41.14 15.22
CA LEU A 643 0.13 -40.51 13.94
C LEU A 643 -1.36 -40.16 13.90
N LEU A 644 -1.67 -38.93 13.52
CA LEU A 644 -2.98 -38.57 12.98
C LEU A 644 -2.75 -37.76 11.71
N ARG A 645 -3.20 -38.28 10.57
CA ARG A 645 -3.02 -37.68 9.25
C ARG A 645 -4.35 -37.55 8.55
N ILE A 646 -4.61 -36.38 7.99
CA ILE A 646 -5.80 -36.10 7.19
C ILE A 646 -5.34 -35.78 5.76
N THR A 647 -5.96 -36.42 4.79
CA THR A 647 -5.76 -36.18 3.37
C THR A 647 -7.12 -36.00 2.70
N ALA A 648 -7.30 -34.94 1.94
CA ALA A 648 -8.52 -34.70 1.17
C ALA A 648 -8.17 -34.05 -0.18
N GLY A 649 -9.11 -34.07 -1.12
CA GLY A 649 -8.94 -33.38 -2.40
C GLY A 649 -8.78 -34.31 -3.61
N THR A 650 -9.24 -33.78 -4.73
CA THR A 650 -9.50 -34.54 -5.96
C THR A 650 -8.25 -35.20 -6.55
N ASP A 651 -7.08 -34.57 -6.41
CA ASP A 651 -5.82 -35.12 -6.93
C ASP A 651 -5.37 -36.39 -6.19
N PHE A 652 -5.74 -36.52 -4.91
CA PHE A 652 -5.53 -37.76 -4.16
C PHE A 652 -6.54 -38.87 -4.50
N GLY A 653 -7.38 -38.65 -5.52
CA GLY A 653 -8.47 -39.55 -5.89
C GLY A 653 -9.67 -39.46 -4.94
N LEU A 654 -9.78 -38.36 -4.17
CA LEU A 654 -10.85 -38.12 -3.20
C LEU A 654 -11.71 -36.93 -3.69
N PRO A 655 -12.82 -37.17 -4.41
CA PRO A 655 -13.60 -36.12 -5.06
C PRO A 655 -14.02 -35.04 -4.06
N SER A 656 -13.70 -33.78 -4.37
CA SER A 656 -13.99 -32.67 -3.46
C SER A 656 -14.53 -31.43 -4.20
N PRO A 657 -15.67 -31.56 -4.91
CA PRO A 657 -16.26 -30.45 -5.67
C PRO A 657 -16.84 -29.38 -4.76
N GLY A 658 -16.92 -28.16 -5.28
CA GLY A 658 -17.50 -27.01 -4.60
C GLY A 658 -18.16 -26.02 -5.56
N GLN A 659 -18.75 -25.00 -4.96
CA GLN A 659 -19.20 -23.79 -5.65
C GLN A 659 -18.86 -22.59 -4.78
N THR A 660 -18.58 -21.47 -5.42
CA THR A 660 -18.45 -20.18 -4.77
C THR A 660 -19.31 -19.13 -5.46
N THR A 661 -20.01 -18.35 -4.66
CA THR A 661 -20.71 -17.14 -5.06
C THR A 661 -20.17 -15.97 -4.27
N LEU A 662 -19.67 -14.95 -4.97
CA LEU A 662 -19.25 -13.68 -4.42
C LEU A 662 -20.33 -12.64 -4.72
N THR A 663 -20.79 -11.93 -3.70
CA THR A 663 -21.79 -10.85 -3.83
C THR A 663 -21.22 -9.54 -3.29
N GLN A 664 -21.20 -8.49 -4.10
CA GLN A 664 -20.68 -7.19 -3.71
C GLN A 664 -21.68 -6.47 -2.79
N ALA A 665 -21.25 -6.12 -1.58
CA ALA A 665 -22.02 -5.35 -0.62
C ALA A 665 -21.90 -3.84 -0.88
N ALA A 666 -22.80 -3.04 -0.29
CA ALA A 666 -22.90 -1.58 -0.47
C ALA A 666 -21.65 -0.76 -0.05
N GLY A 667 -20.63 -1.40 0.53
CA GLY A 667 -19.33 -0.81 0.88
C GLY A 667 -18.17 -1.24 -0.01
N GLY A 668 -18.43 -1.99 -1.10
CA GLY A 668 -17.40 -2.55 -1.98
C GLY A 668 -16.69 -3.78 -1.43
N GLN A 669 -17.15 -4.35 -0.31
CA GLN A 669 -16.68 -5.64 0.19
C GLN A 669 -17.45 -6.80 -0.46
N TRP A 670 -16.90 -8.01 -0.40
CA TRP A 670 -17.47 -9.20 -1.00
C TRP A 670 -17.97 -10.16 0.07
N ALA A 671 -19.28 -10.44 0.05
CA ALA A 671 -19.85 -11.57 0.75
C ALA A 671 -19.49 -12.86 0.00
N VAL A 672 -18.87 -13.80 0.70
CA VAL A 672 -18.39 -15.09 0.19
C VAL A 672 -19.32 -16.18 0.68
N ASP A 673 -20.08 -16.76 -0.24
CA ASP A 673 -20.78 -18.03 -0.05
C ASP A 673 -19.99 -19.11 -0.78
N SER A 674 -19.19 -19.88 -0.05
CA SER A 674 -18.36 -20.94 -0.61
C SER A 674 -18.54 -22.23 0.15
N PHE A 675 -18.65 -23.34 -0.58
CA PHE A 675 -18.65 -24.67 0.01
C PHE A 675 -17.85 -25.68 -0.81
N PHE A 676 -17.36 -26.71 -0.10
CA PHE A 676 -16.78 -27.91 -0.68
C PHE A 676 -17.41 -29.15 -0.07
N ASP A 677 -17.85 -30.09 -0.90
CA ASP A 677 -18.20 -31.44 -0.48
C ASP A 677 -16.92 -32.29 -0.50
N ILE A 678 -16.15 -32.22 0.58
CA ILE A 678 -14.82 -32.84 0.63
C ILE A 678 -14.94 -34.34 0.88
N THR A 679 -14.30 -35.14 0.03
CA THR A 679 -13.99 -36.52 0.38
C THR A 679 -12.62 -36.54 1.07
N TYR A 680 -12.56 -37.12 2.25
CA TYR A 680 -11.38 -37.16 3.10
C TYR A 680 -10.99 -38.61 3.40
N ARG A 681 -9.72 -38.80 3.73
CA ARG A 681 -9.16 -39.99 4.34
C ARG A 681 -8.41 -39.60 5.61
N ILE A 682 -8.75 -40.23 6.72
CA ILE A 682 -8.06 -40.06 8.00
C ILE A 682 -7.30 -41.35 8.30
N ASP A 683 -5.98 -41.26 8.37
CA ASP A 683 -5.12 -42.34 8.86
C ASP A 683 -4.69 -42.03 10.30
N TYR A 684 -4.79 -43.01 11.20
CA TYR A 684 -4.29 -42.84 12.56
C TYR A 684 -3.58 -44.08 13.10
N ILE A 685 -2.66 -43.84 14.04
CA ILE A 685 -2.00 -44.84 14.87
C ILE A 685 -2.06 -44.31 16.30
N GLY A 686 -2.65 -45.07 17.21
CA GLY A 686 -2.77 -44.68 18.61
C GLY A 686 -1.45 -44.81 19.37
N ALA A 687 -1.15 -43.82 20.21
CA ALA A 687 0.10 -43.75 20.96
C ALA A 687 0.16 -44.78 22.11
N PRO A 688 1.34 -45.36 22.40
CA PRO A 688 1.53 -46.22 23.56
C PRO A 688 1.19 -45.50 24.87
N GLY A 689 0.27 -46.07 25.65
CA GLY A 689 -0.18 -45.49 26.92
C GLY A 689 -1.32 -44.48 26.80
N GLY A 690 -1.70 -44.09 25.58
CA GLY A 690 -2.88 -43.27 25.30
C GLY A 690 -4.17 -44.09 25.18
N THR A 691 -5.30 -43.40 25.04
CA THR A 691 -6.64 -44.01 24.96
C THR A 691 -6.79 -44.94 23.76
N LEU A 692 -6.13 -44.59 22.65
CA LEU A 692 -6.17 -45.34 21.40
C LEU A 692 -5.03 -46.35 21.26
N THR A 693 -4.31 -46.63 22.36
CA THR A 693 -3.13 -47.52 22.35
C THR A 693 -3.42 -48.85 21.66
N GLY A 694 -2.56 -49.22 20.70
CA GLY A 694 -2.69 -50.46 19.94
C GLY A 694 -3.79 -50.46 18.87
N MET A 695 -4.49 -49.34 18.66
CA MET A 695 -5.46 -49.15 17.59
C MET A 695 -4.83 -48.41 16.41
N SER A 696 -5.25 -48.74 15.20
CA SER A 696 -4.84 -48.02 13.98
C SER A 696 -5.82 -48.30 12.87
N GLY A 697 -6.11 -47.32 12.04
CA GLY A 697 -7.02 -47.49 10.92
C GLY A 697 -6.96 -46.35 9.92
N SER A 698 -7.68 -46.54 8.82
CA SER A 698 -7.79 -45.57 7.73
C SER A 698 -9.24 -45.46 7.30
N THR A 699 -9.91 -44.36 7.65
CA THR A 699 -11.32 -44.15 7.34
C THR A 699 -11.46 -43.16 6.20
N THR A 700 -12.33 -43.45 5.23
CA THR A 700 -12.68 -42.52 4.15
C THR A 700 -14.14 -42.12 4.28
N GLY A 701 -14.43 -40.82 4.14
CA GLY A 701 -15.79 -40.28 4.22
C GLY A 701 -15.94 -39.01 3.41
N THR A 702 -17.16 -38.48 3.37
CA THR A 702 -17.47 -37.21 2.68
C THR A 702 -18.23 -36.30 3.64
N VAL A 703 -17.89 -35.01 3.64
CA VAL A 703 -18.53 -33.99 4.48
C VAL A 703 -18.54 -32.65 3.77
N ARG A 704 -19.52 -31.80 4.06
CA ARG A 704 -19.56 -30.43 3.54
C ARG A 704 -18.80 -29.48 4.45
N PHE A 705 -17.94 -28.66 3.87
CA PHE A 705 -17.32 -27.49 4.49
C PHE A 705 -17.94 -26.24 3.87
N SER A 706 -18.34 -25.27 4.69
CA SER A 706 -18.93 -24.00 4.22
C SER A 706 -18.42 -22.81 5.02
N THR A 707 -18.39 -21.62 4.41
CA THR A 707 -18.02 -20.35 5.05
C THR A 707 -19.13 -19.84 6.01
N GLY A 708 -18.81 -19.56 7.29
CA GLY A 708 -19.71 -18.92 8.29
C GLY A 708 -20.63 -19.84 9.15
N GLY A 709 -20.95 -19.44 10.40
CA GLY A 709 -22.01 -20.03 11.28
C GLY A 709 -23.28 -19.16 11.32
N ARG A 710 -24.49 -19.59 11.72
CA ARG A 710 -25.79 -18.95 11.31
C ARG A 710 -26.17 -17.61 12.02
N GLN A 711 -26.92 -16.72 11.34
CA GLN A 711 -27.48 -15.44 11.79
C GLN A 711 -28.89 -15.16 11.20
N CYS A 712 -29.74 -14.41 11.92
CA CYS A 712 -31.02 -13.88 11.42
C CYS A 712 -30.82 -12.80 10.35
N VAL A 713 -31.48 -12.97 9.19
CA VAL A 713 -31.52 -12.02 8.08
C VAL A 713 -32.96 -11.59 7.85
N HIS A 714 -33.16 -10.27 7.71
CA HIS A 714 -34.46 -9.63 7.45
C HIS A 714 -34.39 -8.92 6.10
N THR A 715 -34.81 -9.58 5.02
CA THR A 715 -34.71 -9.02 3.66
C THR A 715 -35.98 -8.21 3.35
N PRO A 716 -35.89 -6.90 3.03
CA PRO A 716 -37.06 -6.10 2.68
C PRO A 716 -37.83 -6.70 1.50
N VAL A 717 -39.16 -6.73 1.60
CA VAL A 717 -40.06 -7.15 0.50
C VAL A 717 -39.97 -6.12 -0.61
N ASP A 718 -39.45 -6.53 -1.76
CA ASP A 718 -39.47 -5.72 -2.97
C ASP A 718 -40.90 -5.62 -3.51
N CYS A 719 -41.40 -4.39 -3.57
CA CYS A 719 -42.75 -4.08 -3.98
C CYS A 719 -42.81 -3.31 -5.30
N ASP A 720 -41.70 -3.15 -6.00
CA ASP A 720 -41.70 -2.48 -7.31
C ASP A 720 -42.58 -3.28 -8.30
N ASP A 721 -43.66 -2.65 -8.79
CA ASP A 721 -44.53 -3.26 -9.82
C ASP A 721 -44.08 -2.95 -11.25
N GLY A 722 -42.96 -2.25 -11.39
CA GLY A 722 -42.37 -1.81 -12.65
C GLY A 722 -43.13 -0.67 -13.32
N ASN A 723 -44.11 -0.05 -12.65
CA ASN A 723 -44.83 1.10 -13.16
C ASN A 723 -44.28 2.40 -12.55
N ALA A 724 -43.62 3.20 -13.39
CA ALA A 724 -43.02 4.46 -12.95
C ALA A 724 -44.04 5.48 -12.41
N CYS A 725 -45.34 5.29 -12.68
CA CYS A 725 -46.42 6.14 -12.19
C CYS A 725 -47.10 5.65 -10.91
N THR A 726 -46.50 4.68 -10.22
CA THR A 726 -46.85 4.30 -8.86
C THR A 726 -45.69 4.57 -7.91
N THR A 727 -46.02 4.96 -6.69
CA THR A 727 -45.08 4.90 -5.57
C THR A 727 -45.34 3.61 -4.85
N ASP A 728 -44.41 2.69 -5.02
CA ASP A 728 -44.51 1.36 -4.44
C ASP A 728 -43.92 1.34 -3.05
N ARG A 729 -44.68 0.76 -2.13
CA ARG A 729 -44.20 0.52 -0.77
C ARG A 729 -44.83 -0.73 -0.22
N CYS A 730 -44.12 -1.40 0.66
CA CYS A 730 -44.75 -2.40 1.49
C CYS A 730 -45.52 -1.71 2.64
N ASN A 731 -46.77 -2.12 2.87
CA ASN A 731 -47.55 -1.67 4.02
C ASN A 731 -47.04 -2.35 5.29
N PRO A 732 -46.50 -1.59 6.26
CA PRO A 732 -45.84 -2.14 7.45
C PRO A 732 -46.78 -2.91 8.39
N ASP A 733 -48.10 -2.67 8.32
CA ASP A 733 -49.09 -3.34 9.17
C ASP A 733 -49.62 -4.65 8.57
N THR A 734 -49.46 -4.85 7.25
CA THR A 734 -50.09 -5.98 6.53
C THR A 734 -49.12 -6.80 5.69
N GLY A 735 -47.91 -6.31 5.44
CA GLY A 735 -46.88 -6.98 4.63
C GLY A 735 -47.20 -7.07 3.14
N LYS A 736 -48.23 -6.34 2.70
CA LYS A 736 -48.66 -6.34 1.29
C LYS A 736 -48.07 -5.14 0.58
N CYS A 737 -47.69 -5.35 -0.68
CA CYS A 737 -47.30 -4.26 -1.56
C CYS A 737 -48.50 -3.36 -1.86
N GLU A 738 -48.31 -2.07 -1.62
CA GLU A 738 -49.20 -0.98 -2.01
C GLU A 738 -48.54 -0.21 -3.15
N HIS A 739 -49.25 -0.12 -4.27
CA HIS A 739 -48.83 0.62 -5.45
C HIS A 739 -49.73 1.84 -5.56
N LEU A 740 -49.28 2.98 -5.03
CA LEU A 740 -50.11 4.19 -4.99
C LEU A 740 -49.87 5.05 -6.21
N PRO A 741 -50.92 5.43 -6.97
CA PRO A 741 -50.75 6.30 -8.12
C PRO A 741 -50.09 7.64 -7.74
N VAL A 742 -49.11 8.06 -8.53
CA VAL A 742 -48.48 9.38 -8.42
C VAL A 742 -49.51 10.46 -8.76
N VAL A 743 -49.75 11.39 -7.83
CA VAL A 743 -50.69 12.51 -8.02
C VAL A 743 -49.92 13.70 -8.58
N CYS A 744 -50.29 14.12 -9.79
CA CYS A 744 -49.57 15.15 -10.55
C CYS A 744 -50.26 16.52 -10.60
N ASP A 745 -51.35 16.70 -9.86
CA ASP A 745 -52.13 17.93 -9.83
C ASP A 745 -51.26 19.15 -9.48
N ASP A 746 -51.17 20.10 -10.41
CA ASP A 746 -50.37 21.33 -10.26
C ASP A 746 -51.18 22.51 -9.69
N GLY A 747 -52.47 22.28 -9.40
CA GLY A 747 -53.39 23.26 -8.84
C GLY A 747 -53.90 24.29 -9.84
N ASN A 748 -53.64 24.13 -11.15
CA ASN A 748 -54.20 24.97 -12.20
C ASN A 748 -55.41 24.27 -12.84
N GLU A 749 -56.60 24.86 -12.65
CA GLU A 749 -57.86 24.34 -13.19
C GLU A 749 -57.90 24.29 -14.73
N CYS A 750 -56.98 24.99 -15.40
CA CYS A 750 -56.85 25.02 -16.85
C CYS A 750 -55.83 24.04 -17.43
N THR A 751 -55.21 23.18 -16.61
CA THR A 751 -54.34 22.11 -17.06
C THR A 751 -54.93 20.74 -16.72
N ARG A 752 -54.60 19.76 -17.55
CA ARG A 752 -54.83 18.35 -17.27
C ARG A 752 -53.50 17.73 -16.89
N ASP A 753 -53.41 17.32 -15.64
CA ASP A 753 -52.17 16.77 -15.11
C ASP A 753 -52.21 15.25 -15.09
N PHE A 754 -51.13 14.65 -15.53
CA PHE A 754 -50.98 13.20 -15.62
C PHE A 754 -49.53 12.81 -15.43
N CYS A 755 -49.33 11.60 -14.93
CA CYS A 755 -48.00 11.01 -14.85
C CYS A 755 -47.64 10.35 -16.20
N ASP A 756 -46.41 10.57 -16.65
CA ASP A 756 -45.86 9.91 -17.84
C ASP A 756 -45.48 8.45 -17.53
N PRO A 757 -46.15 7.45 -18.13
CA PRO A 757 -45.98 6.04 -17.77
C PRO A 757 -44.57 5.49 -18.03
N ASP A 758 -43.78 6.10 -18.93
CA ASP A 758 -42.43 5.64 -19.24
C ASP A 758 -41.36 6.24 -18.32
N SER A 759 -41.61 7.42 -17.74
CA SER A 759 -40.62 8.18 -16.98
C SER A 759 -41.00 8.44 -15.53
N GLY A 760 -42.26 8.24 -15.15
CA GLY A 760 -42.78 8.55 -13.81
C GLY A 760 -42.90 10.04 -13.51
N THR A 761 -42.65 10.91 -14.51
CA THR A 761 -42.66 12.36 -14.30
C THR A 761 -44.04 12.95 -14.49
N CYS A 762 -44.39 13.92 -13.66
CA CYS A 762 -45.64 14.66 -13.81
C CYS A 762 -45.59 15.63 -15.00
N LYS A 763 -46.60 15.55 -15.86
CA LYS A 763 -46.82 16.41 -17.01
C LYS A 763 -48.20 17.05 -16.93
N SER A 764 -48.28 18.29 -17.39
CA SER A 764 -49.51 19.09 -17.42
C SER A 764 -49.76 19.54 -18.86
N GLU A 765 -50.96 19.32 -19.40
CA GLU A 765 -51.36 19.80 -20.73
C GLU A 765 -52.48 20.84 -20.65
N PRO A 766 -52.40 21.96 -21.40
CA PRO A 766 -53.46 22.96 -21.44
C PRO A 766 -54.81 22.38 -21.88
N THR A 767 -55.87 22.76 -21.17
CA THR A 767 -57.25 22.51 -21.60
C THR A 767 -57.90 23.80 -22.05
N SER A 768 -58.76 23.72 -23.07
CA SER A 768 -59.53 24.88 -23.57
C SER A 768 -61.01 24.67 -23.29
N ASP A 769 -61.73 25.78 -23.10
CA ASP A 769 -63.19 25.84 -22.91
C ASP A 769 -63.71 25.22 -21.59
N ALA A 770 -62.81 24.81 -20.68
CA ALA A 770 -63.18 24.50 -19.30
C ALA A 770 -63.50 25.80 -18.55
N THR A 771 -64.53 25.77 -17.70
CA THR A 771 -64.86 26.88 -16.80
C THR A 771 -63.80 26.99 -15.72
N CYS A 772 -63.33 28.20 -15.44
CA CYS A 772 -62.33 28.51 -14.42
C CYS A 772 -62.66 29.87 -13.78
N ASP A 773 -61.84 30.36 -12.84
CA ASP A 773 -61.92 31.72 -12.29
C ASP A 773 -60.54 32.39 -12.41
N ASP A 774 -60.45 33.53 -13.11
CA ASP A 774 -59.18 34.24 -13.31
C ASP A 774 -58.79 35.14 -12.12
N GLY A 775 -59.62 35.11 -11.06
CA GLY A 775 -59.46 35.87 -9.84
C GLY A 775 -59.72 37.36 -10.02
N ASN A 776 -60.10 37.81 -11.21
CA ASN A 776 -60.43 39.19 -11.50
C ASN A 776 -61.95 39.36 -11.48
N ALA A 777 -62.44 39.99 -10.41
CA ALA A 777 -63.87 40.25 -10.26
C ALA A 777 -64.47 41.14 -11.37
N CYS A 778 -63.65 41.82 -12.18
CA CYS A 778 -64.06 42.66 -13.31
C CYS A 778 -64.09 41.93 -14.67
N THR A 779 -63.95 40.61 -14.66
CA THR A 779 -64.16 39.72 -15.80
C THR A 779 -65.35 38.80 -15.50
N SER A 780 -66.02 38.33 -16.56
CA SER A 780 -67.16 37.41 -16.43
C SER A 780 -67.13 36.34 -17.51
N GLY A 781 -67.65 35.16 -17.18
CA GLY A 781 -67.67 34.01 -18.08
C GLY A 781 -66.28 33.45 -18.34
N ASP A 782 -65.46 33.33 -17.29
CA ASP A 782 -64.07 32.94 -17.38
C ASP A 782 -63.92 31.49 -17.86
N VAL A 783 -63.09 31.33 -18.88
CA VAL A 783 -62.81 30.04 -19.51
C VAL A 783 -61.33 29.88 -19.77
N CYS A 784 -60.88 28.64 -19.73
CA CYS A 784 -59.52 28.29 -20.04
C CYS A 784 -59.23 28.52 -21.53
N ASN A 785 -58.21 29.31 -21.82
CA ASN A 785 -57.76 29.54 -23.17
C ASN A 785 -56.83 28.42 -23.66
N ALA A 786 -56.50 28.44 -24.95
CA ALA A 786 -55.64 27.42 -25.56
C ALA A 786 -54.20 27.37 -24.97
N ASP A 787 -53.78 28.41 -24.23
CA ASP A 787 -52.47 28.49 -23.58
C ASP A 787 -52.51 28.04 -22.10
N GLY A 788 -53.65 27.52 -21.62
CA GLY A 788 -53.79 26.98 -20.26
C GLY A 788 -53.93 28.05 -19.17
N ARG A 789 -54.37 29.25 -19.54
CA ARG A 789 -54.69 30.33 -18.60
C ARG A 789 -56.19 30.55 -18.51
N CYS A 790 -56.65 30.81 -17.29
CA CYS A 790 -57.99 31.30 -17.09
C CYS A 790 -58.08 32.79 -17.49
N ALA A 791 -59.07 33.14 -18.31
CA ALA A 791 -59.35 34.52 -18.65
C ALA A 791 -60.85 34.70 -18.94
N GLY A 792 -61.44 35.78 -18.42
CA GLY A 792 -62.82 36.16 -18.72
C GLY A 792 -62.99 37.31 -19.69
N THR A 793 -64.26 37.56 -20.02
CA THR A 793 -64.64 38.73 -20.83
C THR A 793 -64.75 39.95 -19.91
N PRO A 794 -64.05 41.07 -20.19
CA PRO A 794 -64.13 42.27 -19.36
C PRO A 794 -65.57 42.78 -19.23
N VAL A 795 -65.97 43.10 -18.01
CA VAL A 795 -67.27 43.72 -17.73
C VAL A 795 -67.29 45.14 -18.31
N LEU A 796 -68.19 45.39 -19.25
CA LEU A 796 -68.33 46.70 -19.89
C LEU A 796 -69.10 47.65 -18.96
N CYS A 797 -68.38 48.58 -18.37
CA CYS A 797 -68.92 49.68 -17.57
C CYS A 797 -68.90 50.95 -18.42
N ASP A 798 -70.04 51.30 -19.02
CA ASP A 798 -70.23 52.57 -19.74
C ASP A 798 -71.62 53.10 -19.38
N ASP A 799 -71.68 54.24 -18.68
CA ASP A 799 -72.95 54.87 -18.30
C ASP A 799 -73.44 55.87 -19.37
N GLN A 800 -72.72 55.98 -20.49
CA GLN A 800 -72.94 56.90 -21.61
C GLN A 800 -72.92 58.37 -21.21
N ASN A 801 -72.35 58.71 -20.05
CA ASN A 801 -72.17 60.08 -19.62
C ASN A 801 -70.77 60.56 -20.00
N PRO A 802 -70.64 61.53 -20.93
CA PRO A 802 -69.33 62.01 -21.38
C PRO A 802 -68.54 62.78 -20.31
N CYS A 803 -69.13 63.02 -19.13
CA CYS A 803 -68.49 63.71 -18.01
C CYS A 803 -67.91 62.76 -16.94
N THR A 804 -68.00 61.45 -17.12
CA THR A 804 -67.43 60.43 -16.23
C THR A 804 -66.35 59.61 -16.93
N GLU A 805 -65.35 59.18 -16.17
CA GLU A 805 -64.44 58.12 -16.56
C GLU A 805 -64.95 56.81 -15.95
N ASP A 806 -65.25 55.85 -16.81
CA ASP A 806 -65.94 54.63 -16.44
C ASP A 806 -64.95 53.48 -16.34
N ALA A 807 -64.90 52.83 -15.18
CA ALA A 807 -64.00 51.72 -14.93
C ALA A 807 -64.65 50.69 -14.01
N CYS A 808 -64.38 49.41 -14.26
CA CYS A 808 -64.70 48.37 -13.29
C CYS A 808 -63.63 48.34 -12.19
N LEU A 809 -64.07 48.40 -10.94
CA LEU A 809 -63.21 48.29 -9.76
C LEU A 809 -63.86 47.32 -8.77
N ASP A 810 -63.12 46.26 -8.39
CA ASP A 810 -63.57 45.20 -7.47
C ASP A 810 -64.87 44.50 -7.89
N GLY A 811 -65.10 44.35 -9.19
CA GLY A 811 -66.30 43.71 -9.76
C GLY A 811 -67.54 44.60 -9.80
N GLU A 812 -67.40 45.89 -9.48
CA GLU A 812 -68.48 46.87 -9.62
C GLU A 812 -68.08 48.00 -10.59
N CYS A 813 -69.05 48.44 -11.40
CA CYS A 813 -68.86 49.59 -12.27
C CYS A 813 -68.81 50.88 -11.45
N ARG A 814 -67.71 51.63 -11.58
CA ARG A 814 -67.56 52.97 -11.02
C ARG A 814 -67.44 54.00 -12.12
N PHE A 815 -68.19 55.09 -11.97
CA PHE A 815 -68.26 56.20 -12.92
C PHE A 815 -67.74 57.45 -12.22
N ILE A 816 -66.48 57.82 -12.49
CA ILE A 816 -65.75 58.85 -11.74
C ILE A 816 -65.88 60.20 -12.48
N PRO A 817 -66.43 61.26 -11.87
CA PRO A 817 -66.57 62.55 -12.54
C PRO A 817 -65.21 63.19 -12.90
N ILE A 818 -65.05 63.57 -14.17
CA ILE A 818 -63.78 64.14 -14.68
C ILE A 818 -63.68 65.61 -14.25
N SER A 819 -62.68 65.95 -13.44
CA SER A 819 -62.49 67.31 -12.92
C SER A 819 -61.48 68.12 -13.73
N GLY A 820 -61.91 69.27 -14.25
CA GLY A 820 -61.01 70.27 -14.88
C GLY A 820 -61.17 70.48 -16.39
N THR A 821 -62.12 69.80 -17.03
CA THR A 821 -62.53 70.06 -18.41
C THR A 821 -63.96 70.61 -18.44
N THR A 822 -64.25 71.50 -19.40
CA THR A 822 -65.63 71.97 -19.65
C THR A 822 -66.41 70.83 -20.29
N CYS A 823 -67.27 70.15 -19.54
CA CYS A 823 -68.23 69.20 -20.09
C CYS A 823 -69.59 69.92 -20.20
N ASP A 824 -70.16 69.91 -21.40
CA ASP A 824 -71.46 70.52 -21.71
C ASP A 824 -72.54 69.44 -21.49
N ASP A 825 -73.41 69.64 -20.50
CA ASP A 825 -74.49 68.70 -20.15
C ASP A 825 -75.69 68.78 -21.11
N GLY A 826 -75.58 69.55 -22.20
CA GLY A 826 -76.61 69.72 -23.21
C GLY A 826 -77.78 70.58 -22.77
N ASN A 827 -77.69 71.29 -21.63
CA ASN A 827 -78.71 72.20 -21.14
C ASN A 827 -78.47 73.63 -21.65
N ALA A 828 -79.34 74.11 -22.54
CA ALA A 828 -79.23 75.44 -23.15
C ALA A 828 -79.35 76.66 -22.19
N CYS A 829 -79.58 76.44 -20.89
CA CYS A 829 -79.76 77.51 -19.90
C CYS A 829 -78.51 77.82 -19.06
N THR A 830 -77.41 77.09 -19.22
CA THR A 830 -76.15 77.31 -18.48
C THR A 830 -75.03 77.73 -19.44
N GLN A 831 -74.23 78.73 -19.06
CA GLN A 831 -73.05 79.16 -19.82
C GLN A 831 -71.85 79.10 -18.88
N ALA A 832 -70.91 78.20 -19.19
CA ALA A 832 -69.68 77.87 -18.44
C ALA A 832 -69.88 77.09 -17.13
N ASP A 833 -70.38 75.85 -17.24
CA ASP A 833 -70.48 74.91 -16.13
C ASP A 833 -69.10 74.40 -15.70
N THR A 834 -68.71 74.75 -14.47
CA THR A 834 -67.54 74.19 -13.76
C THR A 834 -67.98 73.75 -12.37
N LEU A 835 -67.69 72.48 -12.02
CA LEU A 835 -68.00 71.90 -10.71
C LEU A 835 -67.24 72.64 -9.59
N PHE A 836 -67.97 73.30 -8.68
CA PHE A 836 -67.40 74.00 -7.52
C PHE A 836 -67.17 73.02 -6.35
N GLN A 837 -65.95 73.00 -5.79
CA GLN A 837 -65.56 72.10 -4.69
C GLN A 837 -66.39 72.32 -3.41
N PRO A 838 -66.73 71.26 -2.64
CA PRO A 838 -67.49 71.38 -1.41
C PRO A 838 -66.57 71.58 -0.19
N GLY A 839 -66.77 72.69 0.52
CA GLY A 839 -66.43 72.76 1.94
C GLY A 839 -65.80 74.07 2.43
N GLN A 840 -66.60 75.13 2.59
CA GLN A 840 -66.58 76.01 3.79
C GLN A 840 -67.86 76.85 3.84
N ALA A 841 -68.66 76.64 4.89
CA ALA A 841 -69.82 77.45 5.19
C ALA A 841 -69.42 78.87 5.63
N ARG A 842 -70.02 79.91 5.03
CA ARG A 842 -70.17 81.21 5.69
C ARG A 842 -71.62 81.70 5.61
N ARG A 843 -72.20 81.91 6.79
CA ARG A 843 -73.42 82.69 7.02
C ARG A 843 -73.29 84.07 6.38
N LEU A 844 -74.25 84.47 5.56
CA LEU A 844 -74.59 85.89 5.36
C LEU A 844 -76.09 86.09 5.60
N LYS A 845 -76.42 86.78 6.70
CA LYS A 845 -77.77 87.31 6.98
C LYS A 845 -78.04 88.50 6.05
N LEU A 846 -79.25 88.55 5.50
CA LEU A 846 -79.79 89.73 4.81
C LEU A 846 -80.08 90.90 5.77
N ARG A 847 -79.88 92.13 5.25
CA ARG A 847 -80.33 93.49 5.68
C ARG A 847 -79.54 94.13 6.84
N ARG A 848 -79.22 95.45 6.83
CA ARG A 848 -79.86 96.61 6.16
C ARG A 848 -78.90 97.83 6.10
N ARG A 849 -79.12 98.66 5.07
CA ARG A 849 -78.49 99.95 4.68
C ARG A 849 -77.19 99.86 3.90
#